data_AF-M1QK03-F1
#
_entry.id   AF-M1QK03-F1
#
_cell.length_a   1.000
_cell.length_b   1.000
_cell.length_c   1.000
_cell.angle_alpha   90.00
_cell.angle_beta   90.00
_cell.angle_gamma   90.00
#
_symmetry.space_group_name_H-M   'P 1'
#
loop_
_entity.id
_entity.type
_entity.pdbx_description
1 polymer ?
#
loop_
_entity_poly.entity_id
_entity_poly.type
_entity_poly.pdbx_seq_one_letter_code
_entity_poly.pdbx_strand_id
1 'polypeptide(L)'
;MNNRKHLRFYTHIETQYGIIKNISYQGALIELSSQDILKTLLENDNFSINILGEEVKAKVVSDNMNQIKNSKDRGTPGDRGILVNRGILVNRGILVGIVFEKPISKDTLQKAIKLHKKPEHIRKEPKFKIEIDTLEAFEAHDFIKRVMPIIMELTDENTNVDKIYALIRNMPKLEEDILKIANNAYSNKGIDIKDIKSAIIRLGLSRIRDFTLKAISKEAITEYKDELKELTEIEKILILQTAIFDNICQIACTQRSRFYDLLVLSMIDGLLIVIDFLNKNKYNDIKTQILNLVKTPSKLYSYISRIFEKDTFGKDMIKLNKEYFEKVFYGFDDFIKSIIIGYNTYAPYYKYSTTNKLQLSKQAINLSFTIHLSILGTKFIMQNDEKAGFIMLNRLNRFGIDSIKFSSFLKNIINDANLTIRDLGVSKEVCHRHFSELSKGYANSLDSKCDNITLSTSIQKINYIPNIEGENAKEQTKIEIPNTLQNFYNIFTQTLTKLKRVCVRYEDKAYTMLKIENLINFIKETQKGVFGVIDLNTFEIPSYEDISFLDILVLKDIGNIEDIGKLKAILDSFEGYIIMTLRNDIDLETTNNGLFNIIVEFTIEFPSYMEDDELYADLIKSAKNLLKKDFGINQEIASEDLRYDLKSIVRKVINNNFNIY
;
A
#
# COMPACT_ATOMS: atom_id res chain seq x y z
N MET A 1 -19.75 -25.69 -12.37
CA MET A 1 -19.70 -24.55 -11.41
C MET A 1 -21.11 -24.30 -10.92
N ASN A 2 -21.51 -24.78 -9.73
CA ASN A 2 -22.78 -24.44 -9.05
C ASN A 2 -22.91 -25.30 -7.78
N ASN A 3 -22.32 -24.91 -6.64
CA ASN A 3 -22.69 -25.46 -5.32
C ASN A 3 -22.06 -24.75 -4.10
N ARG A 4 -21.31 -23.65 -4.26
CA ARG A 4 -20.87 -22.85 -3.10
C ARG A 4 -21.91 -21.76 -2.84
N LYS A 5 -23.02 -22.14 -2.21
CA LYS A 5 -23.97 -21.19 -1.61
C LYS A 5 -23.57 -20.76 -0.19
N HIS A 6 -22.43 -21.25 0.33
CA HIS A 6 -22.00 -21.03 1.71
C HIS A 6 -20.48 -20.85 1.81
N LEU A 7 -20.05 -19.99 2.73
CA LEU A 7 -18.69 -19.79 3.20
C LEU A 7 -18.20 -21.03 3.94
N ARG A 8 -16.94 -21.38 3.73
CA ARG A 8 -16.27 -22.46 4.46
C ARG A 8 -15.31 -21.86 5.46
N PHE A 9 -15.19 -22.51 6.60
CA PHE A 9 -14.34 -22.11 7.70
C PHE A 9 -13.39 -23.26 8.00
N TYR A 10 -12.12 -22.95 8.21
CA TYR A 10 -11.19 -23.93 8.75
C TYR A 10 -11.62 -24.31 10.17
N THR A 11 -11.39 -25.56 10.55
CA THR A 11 -11.69 -26.08 11.87
C THR A 11 -10.87 -27.35 12.13
N HIS A 12 -10.92 -27.84 13.37
CA HIS A 12 -10.33 -29.10 13.77
C HIS A 12 -11.29 -29.81 14.72
N ILE A 13 -12.21 -30.60 14.16
CA ILE A 13 -13.19 -31.36 14.94
C ILE A 13 -12.94 -32.83 14.71
N GLU A 14 -12.56 -33.54 15.77
CA GLU A 14 -12.48 -34.99 15.75
C GLU A 14 -13.89 -35.60 15.78
N THR A 15 -14.12 -36.59 14.93
CA THR A 15 -15.39 -37.31 14.80
C THR A 15 -15.12 -38.81 14.69
N GLN A 16 -16.16 -39.63 14.77
CA GLN A 16 -16.02 -41.09 14.61
C GLN A 16 -15.50 -41.52 13.23
N TYR A 17 -15.51 -40.63 12.23
CA TYR A 17 -15.09 -40.94 10.85
C TYR A 17 -13.71 -40.34 10.49
N GLY A 18 -13.19 -39.43 11.32
CA GLY A 18 -11.99 -38.65 11.01
C GLY A 18 -12.09 -37.21 11.49
N ILE A 19 -11.28 -36.33 10.90
CA ILE A 19 -11.13 -34.93 11.32
C ILE A 19 -11.81 -34.02 10.32
N ILE A 20 -12.77 -33.21 10.78
CA ILE A 20 -13.34 -32.14 9.96
C ILE A 20 -12.29 -31.02 9.86
N LYS A 21 -11.81 -30.76 8.64
CA LYS A 21 -10.84 -29.71 8.32
C LYS A 21 -11.48 -28.40 7.89
N ASN A 22 -12.65 -28.49 7.24
CA ASN A 22 -13.45 -27.34 6.88
C ASN A 22 -14.93 -27.59 7.15
N ILE A 23 -15.65 -26.58 7.59
CA ILE A 23 -17.08 -26.63 7.87
C ILE A 23 -17.81 -25.43 7.29
N SER A 24 -19.09 -25.57 7.01
CA SER A 24 -20.01 -24.53 6.56
C SER A 24 -21.40 -24.82 7.13
N TYR A 25 -22.37 -23.93 6.90
CA TYR A 25 -23.75 -24.17 7.32
C TYR A 25 -24.34 -25.48 6.79
N GLN A 26 -24.00 -25.88 5.56
CA GLN A 26 -24.65 -27.01 4.88
C GLN A 26 -23.72 -28.18 4.57
N GLY A 27 -22.49 -28.18 5.07
CA GLY A 27 -21.59 -29.28 4.82
C GLY A 27 -20.20 -29.07 5.38
N ALA A 28 -19.36 -30.08 5.17
CA ALA A 28 -17.99 -30.11 5.67
C ALA A 28 -17.05 -30.84 4.71
N LEU A 29 -15.75 -30.65 4.92
CA LEU A 29 -14.68 -31.47 4.36
C LEU A 29 -14.05 -32.25 5.51
N ILE A 30 -14.12 -33.57 5.42
CA ILE A 30 -13.57 -34.49 6.42
C ILE A 30 -12.34 -35.21 5.86
N GLU A 31 -11.27 -35.21 6.64
CA GLU A 31 -10.12 -36.09 6.44
C GLU A 31 -10.39 -37.40 7.16
N LEU A 32 -10.63 -38.47 6.41
CA LEU A 32 -10.97 -39.77 6.97
C LEU A 32 -9.75 -40.45 7.58
N SER A 33 -9.98 -41.19 8.66
CA SER A 33 -8.92 -41.95 9.32
C SER A 33 -8.53 -43.24 8.60
N SER A 34 -9.36 -43.77 7.68
CA SER A 34 -9.03 -44.95 6.87
C SER A 34 -9.82 -45.07 5.56
N GLN A 35 -9.36 -45.92 4.63
CA GLN A 35 -10.11 -46.29 3.42
C GLN A 35 -11.39 -47.10 3.73
N ASP A 36 -11.40 -47.87 4.82
CA ASP A 36 -12.58 -48.67 5.18
C ASP A 36 -13.76 -47.79 5.61
N ILE A 37 -13.47 -46.67 6.26
CA ILE A 37 -14.48 -45.66 6.59
C ILE A 37 -15.07 -45.05 5.33
N LEU A 38 -14.24 -44.76 4.31
CA LEU A 38 -14.75 -44.26 3.03
C LEU A 38 -15.76 -45.23 2.43
N LYS A 39 -15.43 -46.53 2.41
CA LYS A 39 -16.34 -47.56 1.89
C LYS A 39 -17.65 -47.60 2.69
N THR A 40 -17.56 -47.55 4.01
CA THR A 40 -18.72 -47.51 4.92
C THR A 40 -19.61 -46.28 4.68
N LEU A 41 -19.01 -45.11 4.47
CA LEU A 41 -19.73 -43.87 4.19
C LEU A 41 -20.37 -43.86 2.79
N LEU A 42 -19.79 -44.58 1.83
CA LEU A 42 -20.34 -44.72 0.48
C LEU A 42 -21.47 -45.77 0.40
N GLU A 43 -21.45 -46.79 1.26
CA GLU A 43 -22.50 -47.81 1.35
C GLU A 43 -23.76 -47.30 2.09
N ASN A 44 -23.62 -46.26 2.91
CA ASN A 44 -24.73 -45.62 3.62
C ASN A 44 -25.17 -44.33 2.91
N ASP A 45 -26.36 -44.34 2.32
CA ASP A 45 -26.96 -43.16 1.66
C ASP A 45 -27.12 -41.95 2.58
N ASN A 46 -27.13 -42.17 3.90
CA ASN A 46 -27.20 -41.18 4.96
C ASN A 46 -26.49 -41.70 6.21
N PHE A 47 -25.69 -40.87 6.85
CA PHE A 47 -25.05 -41.20 8.13
C PHE A 47 -25.17 -40.04 9.13
N SER A 48 -25.23 -40.37 10.42
CA SER A 48 -25.18 -39.37 11.50
C SER A 48 -23.74 -39.06 11.86
N ILE A 49 -23.40 -37.77 11.97
CA ILE A 49 -22.12 -37.27 12.48
C ILE A 49 -22.39 -36.33 13.64
N ASN A 50 -21.67 -36.50 14.76
CA ASN A 50 -21.75 -35.59 15.89
C ASN A 50 -20.76 -34.44 15.68
N ILE A 51 -21.26 -33.22 15.62
CA ILE A 51 -20.48 -32.00 15.48
C ILE A 51 -20.69 -31.17 16.74
N LEU A 52 -19.75 -31.23 17.69
CA LEU A 52 -19.74 -30.43 18.92
C LEU A 52 -21.03 -30.55 19.75
N GLY A 53 -21.60 -31.75 19.81
CA GLY A 53 -22.83 -32.05 20.55
C GLY A 53 -24.11 -31.96 19.71
N GLU A 54 -24.02 -31.49 18.46
CA GLU A 54 -25.14 -31.49 17.50
C GLU A 54 -25.06 -32.74 16.61
N GLU A 55 -26.08 -33.58 16.65
CA GLU A 55 -26.17 -34.74 15.76
C GLU A 55 -26.75 -34.33 14.40
N VAL A 56 -25.96 -34.51 13.34
CA VAL A 56 -26.27 -34.04 11.99
C VAL A 56 -26.31 -35.22 11.04
N LYS A 57 -27.40 -35.34 10.27
CA LYS A 57 -27.46 -36.30 9.15
C LYS A 57 -26.73 -35.72 7.95
N ALA A 58 -25.84 -36.50 7.35
CA ALA A 58 -25.00 -36.10 6.24
C ALA A 58 -24.93 -37.15 5.14
N LYS A 59 -24.58 -36.69 3.93
CA LYS A 59 -24.35 -37.50 2.74
C LYS A 59 -23.01 -37.16 2.12
N VAL A 60 -22.34 -38.15 1.55
CA VAL A 60 -21.13 -37.92 0.74
C VAL A 60 -21.48 -37.22 -0.57
N VAL A 61 -20.71 -36.22 -0.96
CA VAL A 61 -20.87 -35.54 -2.25
C VAL A 61 -20.42 -36.47 -3.38
N SER A 62 -21.36 -36.83 -4.26
CA SER A 62 -21.21 -37.83 -5.33
C SER A 62 -20.16 -37.51 -6.39
N ASP A 63 -19.70 -36.27 -6.52
CA ASP A 63 -18.57 -35.93 -7.41
C ASP A 63 -17.25 -36.60 -7.00
N ASN A 64 -17.11 -37.00 -5.73
CA ASN A 64 -15.96 -37.79 -5.27
C ASN A 64 -15.98 -39.23 -5.83
N MET A 65 -17.12 -39.72 -6.34
CA MET A 65 -17.26 -41.09 -6.83
C MET A 65 -16.62 -41.33 -8.21
N ASN A 66 -16.46 -40.30 -9.04
CA ASN A 66 -15.91 -40.45 -10.39
C ASN A 66 -14.37 -40.50 -10.44
N GLN A 67 -13.68 -40.12 -9.35
CA GLN A 67 -12.22 -40.20 -9.27
C GLN A 67 -11.71 -41.57 -8.79
N ILE A 68 -12.46 -42.24 -7.91
CA ILE A 68 -12.07 -43.55 -7.34
C ILE A 68 -12.26 -44.70 -8.34
N LYS A 69 -13.25 -44.61 -9.24
CA LYS A 69 -13.43 -45.62 -10.30
C LYS A 69 -12.30 -45.59 -11.33
N ASN A 70 -11.70 -44.42 -11.59
CA ASN A 70 -10.63 -44.27 -12.58
C ASN A 70 -9.21 -44.61 -12.04
N SER A 71 -9.05 -44.84 -10.73
CA SER A 71 -7.75 -45.22 -10.15
C SER A 71 -7.50 -46.74 -10.12
N LYS A 72 -8.53 -47.57 -10.31
CA LYS A 72 -8.38 -49.04 -10.37
C LYS A 72 -7.96 -49.57 -11.75
N ASP A 73 -8.15 -48.79 -12.82
CA ASP A 73 -7.85 -49.22 -14.20
C ASP A 73 -6.51 -48.71 -14.77
N ARG A 74 -5.65 -48.10 -13.94
CA ARG A 74 -4.31 -47.68 -14.39
C ARG A 74 -3.21 -48.32 -13.54
N GLY A 75 -2.89 -49.57 -13.88
CA GLY A 75 -1.65 -50.18 -13.46
C GLY A 75 -0.46 -49.55 -14.19
N THR A 76 0.28 -48.67 -13.51
CA THR A 76 1.76 -48.53 -13.56
C THR A 76 2.20 -47.30 -12.74
N PRO A 77 3.30 -47.38 -11.96
CA PRO A 77 3.80 -46.27 -11.17
C PRO A 77 4.69 -45.37 -12.03
N GLY A 78 4.25 -44.14 -12.26
CA GLY A 78 5.03 -43.13 -12.97
C GLY A 78 4.46 -41.75 -12.71
N ASP A 79 5.30 -40.88 -12.16
CA ASP A 79 5.06 -39.46 -11.91
C ASP A 79 4.15 -38.80 -12.94
N ARG A 80 3.00 -38.28 -12.47
CA ARG A 80 2.24 -37.15 -13.03
C ARG A 80 0.97 -36.92 -12.21
N GLY A 81 1.03 -35.99 -11.25
CA GLY A 81 -0.15 -35.45 -10.58
C GLY A 81 -0.97 -34.62 -11.58
N ILE A 82 -2.15 -35.13 -11.95
CA ILE A 82 -3.11 -34.43 -12.83
C ILE A 82 -4.19 -33.76 -11.97
N LEU A 83 -4.29 -32.44 -12.12
CA LEU A 83 -5.37 -31.55 -11.66
C LEU A 83 -6.76 -32.03 -12.12
N VAL A 84 -7.74 -32.12 -11.20
CA VAL A 84 -9.15 -31.77 -11.47
C VAL A 84 -9.83 -31.27 -10.18
N ASN A 85 -10.57 -30.16 -10.31
CA ASN A 85 -11.52 -29.65 -9.32
C ASN A 85 -12.35 -30.78 -8.66
N ARG A 86 -12.36 -30.81 -7.31
CA ARG A 86 -13.11 -31.71 -6.40
C ARG A 86 -12.43 -33.07 -6.18
N GLY A 87 -11.73 -33.17 -5.04
CA GLY A 87 -10.95 -34.34 -4.61
C GLY A 87 -9.46 -34.09 -4.82
N ILE A 88 -8.72 -33.78 -3.76
CA ILE A 88 -7.25 -33.75 -3.81
C ILE A 88 -6.77 -34.95 -2.99
N LEU A 89 -6.17 -35.94 -3.67
CA LEU A 89 -5.23 -36.86 -3.06
C LEU A 89 -3.88 -36.14 -2.97
N VAL A 90 -3.68 -35.39 -1.88
CA VAL A 90 -2.33 -35.04 -1.42
C VAL A 90 -1.86 -36.21 -0.54
N ASN A 91 -0.56 -36.40 -0.35
CA ASN A 91 0.09 -37.37 0.55
C ASN A 91 -0.32 -37.28 2.05
N ARG A 92 -1.55 -36.88 2.39
CA ARG A 92 -2.06 -36.48 3.72
C ARG A 92 -3.51 -36.96 3.99
N GLY A 93 -3.80 -38.24 3.84
CA GLY A 93 -5.13 -38.79 4.18
C GLY A 93 -6.22 -38.60 3.11
N ILE A 94 -7.39 -39.22 3.31
CA ILE A 94 -8.49 -39.24 2.33
C ILE A 94 -9.46 -38.10 2.66
N LEU A 95 -9.50 -37.06 1.82
CA LEU A 95 -10.42 -35.93 1.99
C LEU A 95 -11.76 -36.18 1.28
N VAL A 96 -12.85 -36.12 2.02
CA VAL A 96 -14.22 -36.33 1.53
C VAL A 96 -15.09 -35.13 1.82
N GLY A 97 -15.79 -34.65 0.81
CA GLY A 97 -16.83 -33.63 0.97
C GLY A 97 -18.14 -34.27 1.41
N ILE A 98 -18.77 -33.70 2.43
CA ILE A 98 -20.08 -34.12 2.94
C ILE A 98 -21.06 -32.94 2.93
N VAL A 99 -22.34 -33.23 2.70
CA VAL A 99 -23.44 -32.26 2.74
C VAL A 99 -24.40 -32.67 3.84
N PHE A 100 -24.85 -31.70 4.63
CA PHE A 100 -25.81 -31.91 5.71
C PHE A 100 -27.24 -31.89 5.16
N GLU A 101 -28.09 -32.79 5.64
CA GLU A 101 -29.52 -32.80 5.27
C GLU A 101 -30.25 -31.54 5.79
N LYS A 102 -29.81 -31.04 6.95
CA LYS A 102 -30.26 -29.78 7.53
C LYS A 102 -29.04 -28.93 7.89
N PRO A 103 -29.12 -27.60 7.77
CA PRO A 103 -28.02 -26.75 8.20
C PRO A 103 -27.73 -26.94 9.69
N ILE A 104 -26.44 -26.90 10.05
CA ILE A 104 -26.04 -26.88 11.47
C ILE A 104 -26.47 -25.58 12.14
N SER A 105 -26.62 -25.61 13.46
CA SER A 105 -26.94 -24.40 14.21
C SER A 105 -25.80 -23.36 14.14
N LYS A 106 -26.19 -22.09 14.25
CA LYS A 106 -25.26 -20.95 14.35
C LYS A 106 -24.25 -21.12 15.49
N ASP A 107 -24.72 -21.60 16.64
CA ASP A 107 -23.86 -21.81 17.82
C ASP A 107 -22.81 -22.89 17.55
N THR A 108 -23.20 -24.01 16.96
CA THR A 108 -22.26 -25.08 16.55
C THR A 108 -21.24 -24.57 15.54
N LEU A 109 -21.64 -23.80 14.53
CA LEU A 109 -20.70 -23.23 13.57
C LEU A 109 -19.73 -22.25 14.25
N GLN A 110 -20.21 -21.38 15.14
CA GLN A 110 -19.35 -20.45 15.87
C GLN A 110 -18.35 -21.16 16.78
N LYS A 111 -18.75 -22.24 17.44
CA LYS A 111 -17.85 -23.10 18.23
C LYS A 111 -16.81 -23.76 17.32
N ALA A 112 -17.23 -24.27 16.16
CA ALA A 112 -16.32 -24.87 15.18
C ALA A 112 -15.27 -23.88 14.69
N ILE A 113 -15.66 -22.65 14.31
CA ILE A 113 -14.73 -21.61 13.84
C ILE A 113 -13.64 -21.32 14.89
N LYS A 114 -14.00 -21.34 16.19
CA LYS A 114 -13.06 -21.10 17.29
C LYS A 114 -12.03 -22.21 17.51
N LEU A 115 -12.28 -23.42 17.00
CA LEU A 115 -11.36 -24.55 17.13
C LEU A 115 -10.22 -24.54 16.13
N HIS A 116 -10.28 -23.68 15.11
CA HIS A 116 -9.14 -23.51 14.21
C HIS A 116 -7.98 -22.85 14.94
N LYS A 117 -6.79 -23.44 14.83
CA LYS A 117 -5.55 -22.85 15.34
C LYS A 117 -5.30 -21.55 14.58
N LYS A 118 -5.14 -20.46 15.31
CA LYS A 118 -4.76 -19.16 14.74
C LYS A 118 -3.24 -19.01 14.79
N PRO A 119 -2.66 -18.20 13.89
CA PRO A 119 -1.24 -17.89 13.97
C PRO A 119 -0.91 -17.19 15.28
N GLU A 120 0.29 -17.45 15.77
CA GLU A 120 0.82 -16.77 16.93
C GLU A 120 1.09 -15.30 16.61
N HIS A 121 0.61 -14.43 17.50
CA HIS A 121 0.67 -12.98 17.35
C HIS A 121 1.55 -12.37 18.45
N ILE A 122 2.70 -11.82 18.06
CA ILE A 122 3.57 -11.10 18.98
C ILE A 122 3.08 -9.67 19.12
N ARG A 123 2.60 -9.32 20.32
CA ARG A 123 2.31 -7.94 20.71
C ARG A 123 3.48 -7.37 21.49
N LYS A 124 3.76 -6.10 21.25
CA LYS A 124 4.82 -5.37 21.94
C LYS A 124 4.26 -4.04 22.40
N GLU A 125 4.45 -3.75 23.68
CA GLU A 125 4.20 -2.42 24.22
C GLU A 125 5.27 -1.46 23.71
N PRO A 126 4.90 -0.21 23.37
CA PRO A 126 5.86 0.74 22.83
C PRO A 126 6.90 1.13 23.89
N LYS A 127 8.17 1.22 23.48
CA LYS A 127 9.27 1.61 24.37
C LYS A 127 9.10 3.02 24.92
N PHE A 128 8.62 3.93 24.09
CA PHE A 128 8.30 5.32 24.43
C PHE A 128 6.89 5.65 23.96
N LYS A 129 6.27 6.66 24.57
CA LYS A 129 5.03 7.24 24.10
C LYS A 129 5.26 8.70 23.76
N ILE A 130 4.99 9.05 22.50
CA ILE A 130 4.99 10.45 22.07
C ILE A 130 3.60 11.02 22.34
N GLU A 131 3.53 11.77 23.45
CA GLU A 131 2.32 12.43 23.92
C GLU A 131 1.97 13.67 23.11
N ILE A 132 0.74 14.14 23.29
CA ILE A 132 0.17 15.28 22.59
C ILE A 132 0.97 16.56 22.86
N ASP A 133 1.46 16.76 24.09
CA ASP A 133 2.24 17.93 24.49
C ASP A 133 3.55 18.04 23.70
N THR A 134 4.18 16.91 23.38
CA THR A 134 5.40 16.88 22.54
C THR A 134 5.12 17.43 21.14
N LEU A 135 3.93 17.18 20.58
CA LEU A 135 3.52 17.72 19.28
C LEU A 135 3.30 19.24 19.34
N GLU A 136 2.78 19.75 20.45
CA GLU A 136 2.49 21.18 20.63
C GLU A 136 3.77 21.99 20.87
N ALA A 137 4.71 21.40 21.60
CA ALA A 137 6.02 21.97 21.89
C ALA A 137 7.02 21.84 20.72
N PHE A 138 6.60 21.28 19.58
CA PHE A 138 7.45 21.20 18.38
C PHE A 138 7.45 22.57 17.67
N GLU A 139 8.51 23.34 17.95
CA GLU A 139 8.68 24.74 17.53
C GLU A 139 9.19 24.91 16.10
N ALA A 140 9.70 23.86 15.47
CA ALA A 140 10.51 23.97 14.25
C ALA A 140 9.81 24.75 13.11
N HIS A 141 8.47 24.79 13.07
CA HIS A 141 7.74 25.40 11.96
C HIS A 141 6.93 26.65 12.32
N ASP A 142 7.50 27.59 13.08
CA ASP A 142 6.96 28.95 13.22
C ASP A 142 6.78 29.65 11.86
N PHE A 143 7.61 29.32 10.86
CA PHE A 143 7.40 29.76 9.49
C PHE A 143 6.06 29.27 8.92
N ILE A 144 5.78 27.95 8.99
CA ILE A 144 4.54 27.37 8.44
C ILE A 144 3.31 27.93 9.13
N LYS A 145 3.33 28.02 10.47
CA LYS A 145 2.23 28.63 11.23
C LYS A 145 1.95 30.07 10.77
N ARG A 146 2.99 30.83 10.39
CA ARG A 146 2.87 32.21 9.89
C ARG A 146 2.38 32.29 8.44
N VAL A 147 2.80 31.39 7.56
CA VAL A 147 2.39 31.42 6.14
C VAL A 147 1.07 30.70 5.86
N MET A 148 0.61 29.83 6.75
CA MET A 148 -0.61 29.06 6.54
C MET A 148 -1.86 29.93 6.36
N PRO A 149 -2.12 30.99 7.17
CA PRO A 149 -3.23 31.91 6.92
C PRO A 149 -3.14 32.60 5.55
N ILE A 150 -1.91 32.91 5.11
CA ILE A 150 -1.66 33.55 3.81
C ILE A 150 -2.07 32.59 2.68
N ILE A 151 -1.64 31.33 2.78
CA ILE A 151 -1.96 30.31 1.79
C ILE A 151 -3.47 30.05 1.74
N MET A 152 -4.13 29.91 2.89
CA MET A 152 -5.59 29.67 2.94
C MET A 152 -6.35 30.74 2.17
N GLU A 153 -5.98 32.01 2.36
CA GLU A 153 -6.60 33.13 1.66
C GLU A 153 -6.23 33.16 0.16
N LEU A 154 -5.01 32.75 -0.23
CA LEU A 154 -4.61 32.66 -1.64
C LEU A 154 -5.35 31.55 -2.39
N THR A 155 -5.71 30.47 -1.69
CA THR A 155 -6.45 29.33 -2.24
C THR A 155 -7.97 29.53 -2.22
N ASP A 156 -8.49 30.51 -1.48
CA ASP A 156 -9.91 30.83 -1.47
C ASP A 156 -10.31 31.52 -2.79
N GLU A 157 -11.19 30.85 -3.56
CA GLU A 157 -11.74 31.39 -4.80
C GLU A 157 -12.52 32.69 -4.56
N ASN A 158 -13.05 32.90 -3.35
CA ASN A 158 -13.81 34.09 -2.96
C ASN A 158 -12.94 35.21 -2.38
N THR A 159 -11.62 35.06 -2.34
CA THR A 159 -10.77 36.14 -1.82
C THR A 159 -10.84 37.38 -2.71
N ASN A 160 -10.54 38.54 -2.13
CA ASN A 160 -10.48 39.80 -2.84
C ASN A 160 -9.07 40.41 -2.87
N VAL A 161 -8.90 41.41 -3.74
CA VAL A 161 -7.63 42.09 -3.97
C VAL A 161 -7.07 42.74 -2.69
N ASP A 162 -7.93 43.30 -1.84
CA ASP A 162 -7.51 44.00 -0.62
C ASP A 162 -6.94 43.05 0.44
N LYS A 163 -7.52 41.85 0.58
CA LYS A 163 -7.00 40.81 1.47
C LYS A 163 -5.64 40.30 1.02
N ILE A 164 -5.49 39.96 -0.27
CA ILE A 164 -4.19 39.54 -0.83
C ILE A 164 -3.14 40.65 -0.69
N TYR A 165 -3.52 41.89 -0.95
CA TYR A 165 -2.64 43.05 -0.74
C TYR A 165 -2.15 43.16 0.71
N ALA A 166 -3.05 43.04 1.68
CA ALA A 166 -2.70 43.12 3.10
C ALA A 166 -1.72 42.01 3.53
N LEU A 167 -1.85 40.81 2.94
CA LEU A 167 -0.97 39.68 3.22
C LEU A 167 0.43 39.87 2.61
N ILE A 168 0.52 40.27 1.34
CA ILE A 168 1.80 40.49 0.64
C ILE A 168 2.61 41.62 1.30
N ARG A 169 1.96 42.68 1.78
CA ARG A 169 2.61 43.81 2.46
C ARG A 169 3.36 43.39 3.73
N ASN A 170 2.97 42.28 4.35
CA ASN A 170 3.66 41.72 5.52
C ASN A 170 4.88 40.86 5.12
N MET A 171 5.20 40.75 3.83
CA MET A 171 6.33 39.99 3.27
C MET A 171 7.18 40.88 2.33
N PRO A 172 8.03 41.79 2.85
CA PRO A 172 8.69 42.84 2.05
C PRO A 172 9.51 42.34 0.86
N LYS A 173 10.19 41.20 0.99
CA LYS A 173 10.96 40.58 -0.12
C LYS A 173 10.06 40.15 -1.28
N LEU A 174 8.91 39.55 -0.95
CA LEU A 174 7.93 39.12 -1.94
C LEU A 174 7.31 40.32 -2.66
N GLU A 175 7.03 41.39 -1.91
CA GLU A 175 6.53 42.64 -2.49
C GLU A 175 7.51 43.19 -3.54
N GLU A 176 8.81 43.24 -3.23
CA GLU A 176 9.84 43.69 -4.16
C GLU A 176 9.92 42.82 -5.44
N ASP A 177 9.87 41.49 -5.29
CA ASP A 177 9.92 40.56 -6.41
C ASP A 177 8.70 40.66 -7.32
N ILE A 178 7.49 40.81 -6.74
CA ILE A 178 6.26 41.02 -7.50
C ILE A 178 6.33 42.33 -8.30
N LEU A 179 6.83 43.42 -7.70
CA LEU A 179 6.97 44.70 -8.39
C LEU A 179 7.98 44.61 -9.53
N LYS A 180 9.12 43.94 -9.35
CA LYS A 180 10.10 43.69 -10.42
C LYS A 180 9.47 42.93 -11.59
N ILE A 181 8.71 41.88 -11.29
CA ILE A 181 8.03 41.09 -12.33
C ILE A 181 6.95 41.91 -13.03
N ALA A 182 6.15 42.69 -12.29
CA ALA A 182 5.11 43.55 -12.86
C ALA A 182 5.70 44.59 -13.82
N ASN A 183 6.86 45.15 -13.49
CA ASN A 183 7.58 46.09 -14.34
C ASN A 183 8.22 45.43 -15.57
N ASN A 184 8.58 44.14 -15.49
CA ASN A 184 9.19 43.40 -16.60
C ASN A 184 8.17 42.68 -17.52
N ALA A 185 6.94 42.42 -17.05
CA ALA A 185 5.97 41.59 -17.76
C ALA A 185 5.44 42.17 -19.08
N TYR A 186 5.68 43.45 -19.33
CA TYR A 186 5.37 44.11 -20.60
C TYR A 186 6.43 45.18 -20.88
N SER A 187 7.42 44.84 -21.69
CA SER A 187 8.54 45.71 -22.10
C SER A 187 8.16 47.03 -22.79
N ASN A 188 6.86 47.36 -22.94
CA ASN A 188 6.38 48.49 -23.76
C ASN A 188 5.25 49.35 -23.14
N LYS A 189 5.10 49.47 -21.82
CA LYS A 189 4.19 50.50 -21.24
C LYS A 189 4.88 51.26 -20.10
N GLY A 190 5.27 52.50 -20.40
CA GLY A 190 6.09 53.43 -19.59
C GLY A 190 5.46 53.94 -18.28
N ILE A 191 4.76 53.07 -17.55
CA ILE A 191 4.30 53.34 -16.19
C ILE A 191 5.03 52.35 -15.27
N ASP A 192 5.86 52.90 -14.41
CA ASP A 192 6.55 52.17 -13.35
C ASP A 192 5.56 51.83 -12.23
N ILE A 193 5.44 50.55 -11.92
CA ILE A 193 4.54 50.01 -10.89
C ILE A 193 5.26 50.09 -9.55
N LYS A 194 4.68 50.82 -8.60
CA LYS A 194 5.27 51.09 -7.28
C LYS A 194 4.50 50.47 -6.11
N ASP A 195 3.36 49.85 -6.38
CA ASP A 195 2.50 49.26 -5.36
C ASP A 195 1.85 47.97 -5.85
N ILE A 196 1.51 47.09 -4.89
CA ILE A 196 0.96 45.76 -5.17
C ILE A 196 -0.45 45.80 -5.76
N LYS A 197 -1.29 46.81 -5.48
CA LYS A 197 -2.62 46.90 -6.11
C LYS A 197 -2.48 47.15 -7.61
N SER A 198 -1.58 48.07 -8.00
CA SER A 198 -1.22 48.33 -9.39
C SER A 198 -0.58 47.11 -10.05
N ALA A 199 0.25 46.34 -9.32
CA ALA A 199 0.81 45.07 -9.81
C ALA A 199 -0.27 44.01 -10.06
N ILE A 200 -1.27 43.89 -9.17
CA ILE A 200 -2.41 42.98 -9.32
C ILE A 200 -3.25 43.34 -10.54
N ILE A 201 -3.51 44.63 -10.78
CA ILE A 201 -4.22 45.09 -11.97
C ILE A 201 -3.44 44.72 -13.25
N ARG A 202 -2.11 44.85 -13.23
CA ARG A 202 -1.26 44.61 -14.41
C ARG A 202 -1.00 43.13 -14.71
N LEU A 203 -0.75 42.32 -13.68
CA LEU A 203 -0.40 40.91 -13.82
C LEU A 203 -1.62 39.99 -13.74
N GLY A 204 -2.72 40.46 -13.15
CA GLY A 204 -3.90 39.68 -12.80
C GLY A 204 -3.73 38.93 -11.48
N LEU A 205 -4.84 38.77 -10.76
CA LEU A 205 -4.86 38.15 -9.43
C LEU A 205 -4.34 36.71 -9.43
N SER A 206 -4.72 35.91 -10.43
CA SER A 206 -4.25 34.52 -10.57
C SER A 206 -2.74 34.42 -10.67
N ARG A 207 -2.09 35.32 -11.42
CA ARG A 207 -0.64 35.30 -11.59
C ARG A 207 0.10 35.75 -10.32
N ILE A 208 -0.47 36.71 -9.59
CA ILE A 208 0.05 37.14 -8.28
C ILE A 208 -0.06 36.02 -7.24
N ARG A 209 -1.19 35.27 -7.23
CA ARG A 209 -1.35 34.08 -6.37
C ARG A 209 -0.27 33.05 -6.67
N ASP A 210 -0.06 32.72 -7.93
CA ASP A 210 0.96 31.75 -8.35
C ASP A 210 2.38 32.17 -7.93
N PHE A 211 2.74 33.45 -8.10
CA PHE A 211 4.04 33.96 -7.68
C PHE A 211 4.21 33.94 -6.17
N THR A 212 3.19 34.34 -5.43
CA THR A 212 3.21 34.34 -3.96
C THR A 212 3.38 32.92 -3.43
N LEU A 213 2.61 31.96 -3.95
CA LEU A 213 2.74 30.55 -3.56
C LEU A 213 4.11 29.98 -3.93
N LYS A 214 4.67 30.35 -5.09
CA LYS A 214 6.02 29.94 -5.49
C LYS A 214 7.09 30.49 -4.55
N ALA A 215 6.97 31.74 -4.12
CA ALA A 215 7.90 32.34 -3.16
C ALA A 215 7.81 31.68 -1.78
N ILE A 216 6.58 31.46 -1.28
CA ILE A 216 6.35 30.75 -0.01
C ILE A 216 6.94 29.35 -0.07
N SER A 217 6.72 28.61 -1.16
CA SER A 217 7.30 27.28 -1.37
C SER A 217 8.83 27.33 -1.35
N LYS A 218 9.46 28.28 -2.04
CA LYS A 218 10.92 28.44 -2.07
C LYS A 218 11.51 28.80 -0.69
N GLU A 219 10.85 29.69 0.04
CA GLU A 219 11.25 30.03 1.41
C GLU A 219 11.11 28.80 2.33
N ALA A 220 10.00 28.05 2.22
CA ALA A 220 9.79 26.84 3.00
C ALA A 220 10.88 25.80 2.77
N ILE A 221 11.28 25.57 1.51
CA ILE A 221 12.37 24.65 1.19
C ILE A 221 13.69 25.10 1.85
N THR A 222 13.93 26.41 1.96
CA THR A 222 15.12 26.97 2.61
C THR A 222 15.09 26.74 4.13
N GLU A 223 13.92 26.91 4.77
CA GLU A 223 13.73 26.62 6.20
C GLU A 223 13.93 25.12 6.48
N TYR A 224 13.30 24.25 5.69
CA TYR A 224 13.48 22.80 5.80
C TYR A 224 14.93 22.38 5.62
N LYS A 225 15.68 23.01 4.71
CA LYS A 225 17.11 22.73 4.54
C LYS A 225 17.90 22.96 5.84
N ASP A 226 17.56 24.00 6.59
CA ASP A 226 18.23 24.31 7.84
C ASP A 226 17.94 23.28 8.94
N GLU A 227 16.71 22.80 9.01
CA GLU A 227 16.31 21.70 9.90
C GLU A 227 16.92 20.35 9.47
N LEU A 228 17.10 20.16 8.17
CA LEU A 228 17.64 18.94 7.56
C LEU A 228 19.17 18.97 7.41
N LYS A 229 19.90 19.90 8.04
CA LYS A 229 21.38 19.99 7.93
C LYS A 229 22.09 18.68 8.30
N GLU A 230 21.56 17.91 9.27
CA GLU A 230 22.06 16.57 9.64
C GLU A 230 21.50 15.42 8.76
N LEU A 231 20.58 15.75 7.83
CA LEU A 231 19.71 14.85 7.07
C LEU A 231 19.81 15.04 5.56
N THR A 232 21.01 15.38 5.06
CA THR A 232 21.27 15.72 3.65
C THR A 232 20.75 14.72 2.60
N GLU A 233 20.60 13.43 2.94
CA GLU A 233 20.01 12.44 2.04
C GLU A 233 18.47 12.55 1.96
N ILE A 234 17.80 12.92 3.06
CA ILE A 234 16.34 13.12 3.10
C ILE A 234 15.94 14.36 2.31
N GLU A 235 16.73 15.43 2.41
CA GLU A 235 16.50 16.67 1.66
C GLU A 235 16.34 16.38 0.16
N LYS A 236 17.24 15.57 -0.43
CA LYS A 236 17.15 15.17 -1.84
C LYS A 236 15.93 14.31 -2.15
N ILE A 237 15.59 13.38 -1.25
CA ILE A 237 14.40 12.52 -1.39
C ILE A 237 13.16 13.40 -1.50
N LEU A 238 13.02 14.38 -0.61
CA LEU A 238 11.85 15.26 -0.57
C LEU A 238 11.78 16.22 -1.76
N ILE A 239 12.90 16.84 -2.15
CA ILE A 239 12.92 17.72 -3.33
C ILE A 239 12.54 16.95 -4.60
N LEU A 240 13.12 15.76 -4.79
CA LEU A 240 12.79 14.92 -5.94
C LEU A 240 11.33 14.45 -5.91
N GLN A 241 10.85 14.02 -4.75
CA GLN A 241 9.47 13.59 -4.59
C GLN A 241 8.48 14.72 -4.87
N THR A 242 8.80 15.94 -4.45
CA THR A 242 8.02 17.14 -4.73
C THR A 242 7.97 17.41 -6.24
N ALA A 243 9.11 17.33 -6.93
CA ALA A 243 9.15 17.49 -8.39
C ALA A 243 8.35 16.42 -9.13
N ILE A 244 8.41 15.15 -8.68
CA ILE A 244 7.58 14.07 -9.24
C ILE A 244 6.09 14.36 -8.98
N PHE A 245 5.76 14.72 -7.74
CA PHE A 245 4.39 15.01 -7.33
C PHE A 245 3.80 16.13 -8.20
N ASP A 246 4.48 17.27 -8.34
CA ASP A 246 4.00 18.41 -9.14
C ASP A 246 3.76 18.00 -10.60
N ASN A 247 4.72 17.31 -11.23
CA ASN A 247 4.61 16.86 -12.61
C ASN A 247 3.45 15.86 -12.82
N ILE A 248 3.17 14.99 -11.85
CA ILE A 248 2.02 14.05 -11.92
C ILE A 248 0.71 14.77 -11.61
N CYS A 249 0.70 15.67 -10.64
CA CYS A 249 -0.47 16.44 -10.26
C CYS A 249 -0.96 17.27 -11.45
N GLN A 250 -0.06 17.85 -12.24
CA GLN A 250 -0.38 18.60 -13.46
C GLN A 250 -1.11 17.78 -14.55
N ILE A 251 -0.91 16.46 -14.59
CA ILE A 251 -1.56 15.57 -15.58
C ILE A 251 -2.77 14.83 -15.01
N ALA A 252 -2.78 14.55 -13.70
CA ALA A 252 -3.78 13.71 -13.05
C ALA A 252 -4.84 14.51 -12.28
N CYS A 253 -4.50 15.71 -11.81
CA CYS A 253 -5.38 16.55 -11.00
C CYS A 253 -5.73 17.84 -11.75
N THR A 254 -6.99 18.27 -11.67
CA THR A 254 -7.50 19.44 -12.41
C THR A 254 -7.11 20.79 -11.80
N GLN A 255 -6.53 20.81 -10.60
CA GLN A 255 -6.15 22.03 -9.89
C GLN A 255 -4.64 22.17 -9.77
N ARG A 256 -4.10 23.25 -10.36
CA ARG A 256 -2.72 23.67 -10.20
C ARG A 256 -2.59 24.39 -8.86
N SER A 257 -1.82 23.85 -7.92
CA SER A 257 -1.50 24.58 -6.70
C SER A 257 -0.08 24.29 -6.23
N ARG A 258 0.78 25.30 -6.33
CA ARG A 258 2.16 25.30 -5.81
C ARG A 258 2.23 25.11 -4.29
N PHE A 259 1.11 25.26 -3.58
CA PHE A 259 1.06 24.97 -2.15
C PHE A 259 1.24 23.47 -1.86
N TYR A 260 0.86 22.57 -2.78
CA TYR A 260 1.12 21.14 -2.56
C TYR A 260 2.61 20.83 -2.44
N ASP A 261 3.48 21.65 -3.03
CA ASP A 261 4.92 21.51 -2.88
C ASP A 261 5.31 21.62 -1.39
N LEU A 262 4.73 22.57 -0.66
CA LEU A 262 4.93 22.71 0.79
C LEU A 262 4.39 21.50 1.54
N LEU A 263 3.15 21.07 1.25
CA LEU A 263 2.55 19.93 1.94
C LEU A 263 3.33 18.62 1.75
N VAL A 264 3.93 18.42 0.56
CA VAL A 264 4.77 17.24 0.28
C VAL A 264 6.06 17.28 1.11
N LEU A 265 6.69 18.45 1.27
CA LEU A 265 7.87 18.60 2.14
C LEU A 265 7.52 18.27 3.60
N SER A 266 6.36 18.75 4.06
CA SER A 266 5.85 18.52 5.41
C SER A 266 5.48 17.06 5.71
N MET A 267 5.50 16.17 4.71
CA MET A 267 5.41 14.72 4.95
C MET A 267 6.56 14.18 5.82
N ILE A 268 7.60 14.97 6.10
CA ILE A 268 8.71 14.58 6.98
C ILE A 268 8.54 15.03 8.44
N ASP A 269 7.53 15.85 8.76
CA ASP A 269 7.43 16.50 10.08
C ASP A 269 7.35 15.50 11.23
N GLY A 270 6.66 14.38 11.03
CA GLY A 270 6.58 13.28 11.99
C GLY A 270 7.96 12.69 12.33
N LEU A 271 8.87 12.62 11.36
CA LEU A 271 10.26 12.23 11.61
C LEU A 271 11.00 13.30 12.40
N LEU A 272 10.81 14.58 12.05
CA LEU A 272 11.46 15.69 12.74
C LEU A 272 11.01 15.79 14.21
N ILE A 273 9.73 15.57 14.47
CA ILE A 273 9.15 15.44 15.82
C ILE A 273 9.84 14.31 16.60
N VAL A 274 10.03 13.14 15.96
CA VAL A 274 10.75 12.03 16.60
C VAL A 274 12.20 12.39 16.90
N ILE A 275 12.90 13.05 15.97
CA ILE A 275 14.29 13.46 16.16
C ILE A 275 14.41 14.49 17.29
N ASP A 276 13.52 15.48 17.34
CA ASP A 276 13.45 16.47 18.42
C ASP A 276 13.20 15.81 19.78
N PHE A 277 12.20 14.91 19.84
CA PHE A 277 11.93 14.11 21.04
C PHE A 277 13.17 13.33 21.51
N LEU A 278 13.85 12.64 20.60
CA LEU A 278 15.05 11.86 20.91
C LEU A 278 16.22 12.75 21.36
N ASN A 279 16.39 13.93 20.76
CA ASN A 279 17.41 14.91 21.16
C ASN A 279 17.14 15.43 22.59
N LYS A 280 15.90 15.89 22.87
CA LYS A 280 15.50 16.42 24.18
C LYS A 280 15.69 15.40 25.30
N ASN A 281 15.41 14.12 25.01
CA ASN A 281 15.54 13.02 25.97
C ASN A 281 16.89 12.28 25.91
N LYS A 282 17.83 12.74 25.08
CA LYS A 282 19.20 12.19 24.94
C LYS A 282 19.26 10.70 24.54
N TYR A 283 18.32 10.22 23.73
CA TYR A 283 18.27 8.83 23.25
C TYR A 283 19.08 8.64 21.95
N ASN A 284 20.40 8.83 22.02
CA ASN A 284 21.30 8.88 20.85
C ASN A 284 21.35 7.58 20.03
N ASP A 285 21.29 6.41 20.67
CA ASP A 285 21.35 5.12 19.97
C ASP A 285 20.12 4.94 19.07
N ILE A 286 18.95 5.28 19.59
CA ILE A 286 17.67 5.16 18.90
C ILE A 286 17.56 6.23 17.81
N LYS A 287 18.06 7.44 18.05
CA LYS A 287 18.23 8.46 17.01
C LYS A 287 19.06 7.89 15.86
N THR A 288 20.22 7.30 16.14
CA THR A 288 21.10 6.72 15.11
C THR A 288 20.40 5.63 14.32
N GLN A 289 19.62 4.76 14.98
CA GLN A 289 18.82 3.74 14.31
C GLN A 289 17.79 4.38 13.38
N ILE A 290 16.97 5.31 13.88
CA ILE A 290 15.96 6.02 13.07
C ILE A 290 16.59 6.72 11.87
N LEU A 291 17.70 7.44 12.08
CA LEU A 291 18.44 8.10 11.01
C LEU A 291 18.92 7.12 9.94
N ASN A 292 19.34 5.91 10.32
CA ASN A 292 19.70 4.87 9.36
C ASN A 292 18.49 4.32 8.57
N LEU A 293 17.27 4.39 9.12
CA LEU A 293 16.02 3.95 8.48
C LEU A 293 15.42 4.98 7.51
N VAL A 294 16.01 6.16 7.39
CA VAL A 294 15.48 7.23 6.52
C VAL A 294 16.48 7.65 5.44
N LYS A 295 17.67 7.04 5.40
CA LYS A 295 18.73 7.33 4.41
C LYS A 295 18.36 7.02 2.96
N THR A 296 17.34 6.21 2.72
CA THR A 296 16.95 5.81 1.36
C THR A 296 15.44 5.74 1.21
N PRO A 297 14.88 5.99 0.02
CA PRO A 297 13.44 5.90 -0.22
C PRO A 297 12.82 4.56 0.19
N SER A 298 13.49 3.44 -0.11
CA SER A 298 13.01 2.10 0.26
C SER A 298 12.88 1.93 1.78
N LYS A 299 13.81 2.48 2.55
CA LYS A 299 13.77 2.44 4.02
C LYS A 299 12.73 3.42 4.59
N LEU A 300 12.70 4.65 4.07
CA LEU A 300 11.78 5.70 4.51
C LEU A 300 10.31 5.24 4.39
N TYR A 301 9.97 4.65 3.25
CA TYR A 301 8.62 4.16 2.95
C TYR A 301 8.41 2.68 3.26
N SER A 302 9.33 2.02 3.96
CA SER A 302 9.18 0.60 4.27
C SER A 302 8.07 0.35 5.30
N TYR A 303 7.29 -0.72 5.07
CA TYR A 303 6.41 -1.29 6.08
C TYR A 303 7.13 -1.75 7.34
N ILE A 304 8.35 -2.28 7.20
CA ILE A 304 9.20 -2.72 8.30
C ILE A 304 9.58 -1.53 9.18
N SER A 305 9.86 -0.36 8.58
CA SER A 305 10.06 0.90 9.32
C SER A 305 8.82 1.30 10.11
N ARG A 306 7.61 1.17 9.54
CA ARG A 306 6.37 1.45 10.27
C ARG A 306 6.16 0.50 11.47
N ILE A 307 6.58 -0.76 11.36
CA ILE A 307 6.53 -1.71 12.49
C ILE A 307 7.52 -1.26 13.57
N PHE A 308 8.77 -0.99 13.20
CA PHE A 308 9.81 -0.53 14.12
C PHE A 308 9.37 0.74 14.87
N GLU A 309 8.85 1.73 14.15
CA GLU A 309 8.37 2.98 14.74
C GLU A 309 7.19 2.75 15.71
N LYS A 310 6.19 1.94 15.34
CA LYS A 310 5.07 1.61 16.26
C LYS A 310 5.53 0.90 17.51
N ASP A 311 6.44 -0.05 17.37
CA ASP A 311 6.97 -0.82 18.50
C ASP A 311 7.93 0.03 19.37
N THR A 312 8.46 1.13 18.83
CA THR A 312 9.35 2.06 19.56
C THR A 312 8.59 3.22 20.20
N PHE A 313 7.63 3.83 19.51
CA PHE A 313 6.97 5.08 19.90
C PHE A 313 5.45 4.98 20.10
N GLY A 314 4.86 3.82 19.82
CA GLY A 314 3.41 3.59 19.84
C GLY A 314 2.68 4.11 18.61
N LYS A 315 3.34 4.96 17.81
CA LYS A 315 2.84 5.58 16.59
C LYS A 315 3.92 5.48 15.50
N ASP A 316 3.51 5.44 14.25
CA ASP A 316 4.41 5.59 13.11
C ASP A 316 4.44 7.03 12.60
N MET A 317 5.40 7.38 11.73
CA MET A 317 5.49 8.76 11.22
C MET A 317 4.25 9.21 10.44
N ILE A 318 3.52 8.30 9.79
CA ILE A 318 2.28 8.66 9.08
C ILE A 318 1.22 9.11 10.09
N LYS A 319 1.11 8.41 11.22
CA LYS A 319 0.23 8.79 12.32
C LYS A 319 0.65 10.11 12.95
N LEU A 320 1.94 10.32 13.18
CA LEU A 320 2.48 11.58 13.71
C LEU A 320 2.25 12.75 12.76
N ASN A 321 2.48 12.58 11.46
CA ASN A 321 2.17 13.58 10.44
C ASN A 321 0.69 13.97 10.48
N LYS A 322 -0.21 13.00 10.54
CA LYS A 322 -1.66 13.26 10.63
C LYS A 322 -2.01 14.10 11.86
N GLU A 323 -1.52 13.69 13.03
CA GLU A 323 -1.77 14.41 14.29
C GLU A 323 -1.15 15.81 14.28
N TYR A 324 0.02 15.99 13.65
CA TYR A 324 0.65 17.30 13.49
C TYR A 324 -0.12 18.20 12.50
N PHE A 325 -0.51 17.66 11.35
CA PHE A 325 -1.23 18.40 10.33
C PHE A 325 -2.60 18.88 10.81
N GLU A 326 -3.32 18.08 11.57
CA GLU A 326 -4.60 18.50 12.18
C GLU A 326 -4.45 19.73 13.09
N LYS A 327 -3.27 19.95 13.67
CA LYS A 327 -2.99 21.10 14.52
C LYS A 327 -2.45 22.31 13.76
N VAL A 328 -1.57 22.08 12.77
CA VAL A 328 -0.78 23.14 12.12
C VAL A 328 -1.32 23.53 10.75
N PHE A 329 -1.79 22.57 9.96
CA PHE A 329 -2.27 22.75 8.59
C PHE A 329 -3.79 22.63 8.52
N TYR A 330 -4.49 23.35 9.40
CA TYR A 330 -5.94 23.37 9.43
C TYR A 330 -6.50 23.67 8.02
N GLY A 331 -7.49 22.88 7.57
CA GLY A 331 -8.10 23.03 6.24
C GLY A 331 -7.57 22.11 5.14
N PHE A 332 -6.51 21.33 5.37
CA PHE A 332 -5.95 20.39 4.37
C PHE A 332 -6.20 18.91 4.69
N ASP A 333 -7.34 18.63 5.29
CA ASP A 333 -7.76 17.28 5.69
C ASP A 333 -7.68 16.27 4.52
N ASP A 334 -8.07 16.70 3.31
CA ASP A 334 -8.00 15.85 2.13
C ASP A 334 -6.57 15.48 1.71
N PHE A 335 -5.59 16.37 1.91
CA PHE A 335 -4.20 16.02 1.67
C PHE A 335 -3.71 14.97 2.68
N ILE A 336 -4.07 15.10 3.96
CA ILE A 336 -3.70 14.12 4.99
C ILE A 336 -4.28 12.75 4.68
N LYS A 337 -5.58 12.68 4.34
CA LYS A 337 -6.23 11.45 3.90
C LYS A 337 -5.52 10.87 2.68
N SER A 338 -5.13 11.72 1.74
CA SER A 338 -4.41 11.31 0.53
C SER A 338 -3.05 10.68 0.85
N ILE A 339 -2.33 11.14 1.89
CA ILE A 339 -1.08 10.50 2.34
C ILE A 339 -1.36 9.08 2.82
N ILE A 340 -2.39 8.90 3.64
CA ILE A 340 -2.76 7.60 4.21
C ILE A 340 -3.17 6.63 3.09
N ILE A 341 -4.00 7.07 2.14
CA ILE A 341 -4.45 6.25 1.00
C ILE A 341 -3.29 5.98 0.04
N GLY A 342 -2.47 6.98 -0.25
CA GLY A 342 -1.32 6.85 -1.15
C GLY A 342 -0.29 5.86 -0.61
N TYR A 343 -0.05 5.90 0.71
CA TYR A 343 0.79 4.91 1.37
C TYR A 343 0.14 3.52 1.43
N ASN A 344 -1.16 3.42 1.72
CA ASN A 344 -1.90 2.16 1.61
C ASN A 344 -1.87 1.60 0.17
N THR A 345 -1.81 2.45 -0.84
CA THR A 345 -1.74 2.03 -2.25
C THR A 345 -0.35 1.51 -2.59
N TYR A 346 0.69 2.19 -2.10
CA TYR A 346 2.08 1.74 -2.21
C TYR A 346 2.37 0.44 -1.43
N ALA A 347 1.85 0.33 -0.20
CA ALA A 347 2.03 -0.80 0.70
C ALA A 347 0.66 -1.30 1.23
N PRO A 348 -0.09 -2.10 0.44
CA PRO A 348 -1.47 -2.51 0.77
C PRO A 348 -1.62 -3.30 2.07
N TYR A 349 -0.55 -3.94 2.52
CA TYR A 349 -0.43 -4.66 3.79
C TYR A 349 -0.23 -3.75 5.01
N TYR A 350 -0.03 -2.44 4.81
CA TYR A 350 -0.05 -1.45 5.89
C TYR A 350 -1.45 -1.34 6.50
N LYS A 351 -1.50 -1.09 7.81
CA LYS A 351 -2.72 -0.80 8.55
C LYS A 351 -2.56 0.52 9.31
N TYR A 352 -3.39 1.47 8.94
CA TYR A 352 -3.60 2.69 9.70
C TYR A 352 -4.71 2.46 10.72
N SER A 353 -4.59 3.04 11.91
CA SER A 353 -5.61 2.96 12.95
C SER A 353 -6.03 4.35 13.40
N THR A 354 -7.34 4.54 13.49
CA THR A 354 -8.00 5.76 13.94
C THR A 354 -9.17 5.39 14.84
N THR A 355 -9.49 6.25 15.80
CA THR A 355 -10.62 6.06 16.71
C THR A 355 -11.95 6.19 15.97
N ASN A 356 -12.04 7.19 15.08
CA ASN A 356 -13.19 7.44 14.24
C ASN A 356 -12.81 7.25 12.78
N LYS A 357 -13.72 6.66 11.99
CA LYS A 357 -13.54 6.54 10.54
C LYS A 357 -13.53 7.93 9.90
N LEU A 358 -12.71 8.09 8.87
CA LEU A 358 -12.55 9.34 8.13
C LEU A 358 -13.41 9.32 6.86
N GLN A 359 -14.09 10.43 6.57
CA GLN A 359 -14.86 10.57 5.35
C GLN A 359 -13.94 10.92 4.16
N LEU A 360 -14.16 10.27 3.01
CA LEU A 360 -13.36 10.47 1.80
C LEU A 360 -14.01 11.46 0.84
N SER A 361 -13.16 12.18 0.11
CA SER A 361 -13.56 13.03 -1.01
C SER A 361 -12.86 12.59 -2.30
N LYS A 362 -13.43 12.97 -3.44
CA LYS A 362 -12.79 12.85 -4.75
C LYS A 362 -11.38 13.46 -4.79
N GLN A 363 -11.17 14.60 -4.14
CA GLN A 363 -9.87 15.27 -4.11
C GLN A 363 -8.82 14.45 -3.36
N ALA A 364 -9.18 13.89 -2.19
CA ALA A 364 -8.29 13.01 -1.43
C ALA A 364 -7.87 11.78 -2.25
N ILE A 365 -8.80 11.19 -3.02
CA ILE A 365 -8.53 10.04 -3.89
C ILE A 365 -7.59 10.42 -5.04
N ASN A 366 -7.86 11.52 -5.74
CA ASN A 366 -7.01 11.98 -6.85
C ASN A 366 -5.58 12.27 -6.38
N LEU A 367 -5.43 12.98 -5.25
CA LEU A 367 -4.13 13.29 -4.66
C LEU A 367 -3.40 12.03 -4.19
N SER A 368 -4.12 11.03 -3.70
CA SER A 368 -3.50 9.80 -3.19
C SER A 368 -2.76 9.02 -4.27
N PHE A 369 -3.28 9.05 -5.50
CA PHE A 369 -2.61 8.47 -6.66
C PHE A 369 -1.28 9.17 -6.95
N THR A 370 -1.27 10.50 -6.90
CA THR A 370 -0.06 11.31 -7.07
C THR A 370 0.97 10.98 -5.99
N ILE A 371 0.56 10.85 -4.72
CA ILE A 371 1.45 10.44 -3.62
C ILE A 371 2.03 9.05 -3.86
N HIS A 372 1.20 8.08 -4.20
CA HIS A 372 1.64 6.72 -4.52
C HIS A 372 2.71 6.71 -5.61
N LEU A 373 2.49 7.41 -6.73
CA LEU A 373 3.47 7.46 -7.81
C LEU A 373 4.71 8.27 -7.45
N SER A 374 4.61 9.30 -6.61
CA SER A 374 5.77 10.04 -6.12
C SER A 374 6.72 9.16 -5.32
N ILE A 375 6.18 8.25 -4.49
CA ILE A 375 6.98 7.27 -3.74
C ILE A 375 7.69 6.30 -4.71
N LEU A 376 6.97 5.75 -5.69
CA LEU A 376 7.55 4.84 -6.69
C LEU A 376 8.64 5.51 -7.52
N GLY A 377 8.38 6.72 -8.01
CA GLY A 377 9.32 7.49 -8.83
C GLY A 377 10.61 7.82 -8.07
N THR A 378 10.50 8.19 -6.80
CA THR A 378 11.68 8.49 -5.97
C THR A 378 12.54 7.25 -5.75
N LYS A 379 11.93 6.08 -5.53
CA LYS A 379 12.67 4.80 -5.46
C LYS A 379 13.35 4.45 -6.78
N PHE A 380 12.64 4.61 -7.90
CA PHE A 380 13.19 4.32 -9.22
C PHE A 380 14.39 5.22 -9.54
N ILE A 381 14.25 6.54 -9.42
CA ILE A 381 15.28 7.50 -9.81
C ILE A 381 16.50 7.44 -8.87
N MET A 382 16.30 7.32 -7.55
CA MET A 382 17.42 7.37 -6.59
C MET A 382 18.07 6.00 -6.33
N GLN A 383 17.34 4.90 -6.50
CA GLN A 383 17.81 3.56 -6.15
C GLN A 383 17.77 2.56 -7.30
N ASN A 384 17.36 2.98 -8.51
CA ASN A 384 17.19 2.09 -9.66
C ASN A 384 16.25 0.90 -9.36
N ASP A 385 15.19 1.11 -8.57
CA ASP A 385 14.17 0.08 -8.32
C ASP A 385 13.34 -0.13 -9.60
N GLU A 386 13.80 -1.03 -10.48
CA GLU A 386 13.14 -1.31 -11.77
C GLU A 386 11.68 -1.75 -11.62
N LYS A 387 11.34 -2.48 -10.54
CA LYS A 387 9.95 -2.85 -10.22
C LYS A 387 9.10 -1.60 -10.01
N ALA A 388 9.59 -0.66 -9.20
CA ALA A 388 8.89 0.60 -8.95
C ALA A 388 8.73 1.44 -10.23
N GLY A 389 9.78 1.52 -11.06
CA GLY A 389 9.72 2.20 -12.36
C GLY A 389 8.71 1.57 -13.31
N PHE A 390 8.68 0.24 -13.39
CA PHE A 390 7.72 -0.51 -14.22
C PHE A 390 6.27 -0.25 -13.79
N ILE A 391 5.99 -0.33 -12.48
CA ILE A 391 4.66 -0.05 -11.95
C ILE A 391 4.28 1.40 -12.29
N MET A 392 5.15 2.37 -11.98
CA MET A 392 4.89 3.80 -12.26
C MET A 392 4.56 4.05 -13.74
N LEU A 393 5.33 3.48 -14.66
CA LEU A 393 5.09 3.57 -16.11
C LEU A 393 3.69 3.06 -16.49
N ASN A 394 3.30 1.88 -16.01
CA ASN A 394 2.01 1.30 -16.37
C ASN A 394 0.83 2.09 -15.78
N ARG A 395 0.99 2.69 -14.60
CA ARG A 395 -0.02 3.57 -14.00
C ARG A 395 -0.17 4.88 -14.78
N LEU A 396 0.95 5.47 -15.22
CA LEU A 396 0.95 6.70 -16.01
C LEU A 396 0.45 6.52 -17.45
N ASN A 397 0.38 5.28 -17.96
CA ASN A 397 -0.13 4.99 -19.29
C ASN A 397 -1.55 5.53 -19.53
N ARG A 398 -2.39 5.57 -18.48
CA ARG A 398 -3.76 6.13 -18.53
C ARG A 398 -3.79 7.60 -18.94
N PHE A 399 -2.72 8.35 -18.65
CA PHE A 399 -2.56 9.77 -18.95
C PHE A 399 -1.74 10.02 -20.22
N GLY A 400 -1.55 8.99 -21.05
CA GLY A 400 -0.86 9.11 -22.32
C GLY A 400 0.67 9.19 -22.22
N ILE A 401 1.25 8.87 -21.06
CA ILE A 401 2.69 8.65 -20.87
C ILE A 401 2.99 7.18 -21.10
N ASP A 402 3.34 6.84 -22.33
CA ASP A 402 3.80 5.50 -22.72
C ASP A 402 5.32 5.36 -22.53
N SER A 403 5.86 4.18 -22.87
CA SER A 403 7.30 3.91 -22.76
C SER A 403 8.18 4.86 -23.57
N ILE A 404 7.66 5.45 -24.65
CA ILE A 404 8.38 6.39 -25.50
C ILE A 404 8.49 7.74 -24.79
N LYS A 405 7.39 8.24 -24.23
CA LYS A 405 7.33 9.53 -23.53
C LYS A 405 7.89 9.48 -22.12
N PHE A 406 7.91 8.33 -21.47
CA PHE A 406 8.36 8.18 -20.09
C PHE A 406 9.78 8.71 -19.86
N SER A 407 10.68 8.52 -20.83
CA SER A 407 12.03 9.08 -20.75
C SER A 407 12.05 10.60 -20.68
N SER A 408 11.27 11.27 -21.54
CA SER A 408 11.16 12.72 -21.53
C SER A 408 10.50 13.25 -20.25
N PHE A 409 9.49 12.54 -19.76
CA PHE A 409 8.80 12.85 -18.51
C PHE A 409 9.77 12.83 -17.31
N LEU A 410 10.58 11.77 -17.17
CA LEU A 410 11.58 11.67 -16.11
C LEU A 410 12.68 12.73 -16.23
N LYS A 411 13.11 13.06 -17.45
CA LYS A 411 14.11 14.14 -17.66
C LYS A 411 13.61 15.47 -17.13
N ASN A 412 12.35 15.81 -17.38
CA ASN A 412 11.77 17.06 -16.88
C ASN A 412 11.74 17.08 -15.35
N ILE A 413 11.28 16.00 -14.72
CA ILE A 413 11.30 15.85 -13.24
C ILE A 413 12.70 16.05 -12.67
N ILE A 414 13.71 15.37 -13.23
CA ILE A 414 15.09 15.45 -12.74
C ILE A 414 15.64 16.87 -12.91
N ASN A 415 15.33 17.52 -14.03
CA ASN A 415 15.72 18.91 -14.27
C ASN A 415 15.08 19.85 -13.25
N ASP A 416 13.78 19.73 -12.99
CA ASP A 416 13.06 20.55 -12.01
C ASP A 416 13.64 20.38 -10.59
N ALA A 417 13.90 19.13 -10.20
CA ALA A 417 14.55 18.82 -8.93
C ALA A 417 15.96 19.42 -8.84
N ASN A 418 16.77 19.29 -9.89
CA ASN A 418 18.14 19.81 -9.93
C ASN A 418 18.21 21.34 -9.96
N LEU A 419 17.25 22.00 -10.61
CA LEU A 419 17.12 23.46 -10.54
C LEU A 419 16.84 23.90 -9.10
N THR A 420 15.93 23.20 -8.41
CA THR A 420 15.62 23.48 -7.01
C THR A 420 16.83 23.26 -6.10
N ILE A 421 17.56 22.15 -6.26
CA ILE A 421 18.80 21.84 -5.52
C ILE A 421 19.86 22.93 -5.73
N ARG A 422 20.04 23.39 -6.98
CA ARG A 422 20.99 24.45 -7.32
C ARG A 422 20.61 25.79 -6.72
N ASP A 423 19.34 26.17 -6.79
CA ASP A 423 18.80 27.38 -6.18
C ASP A 423 19.05 27.43 -4.66
N LEU A 424 19.09 26.26 -4.01
CA LEU A 424 19.34 26.13 -2.57
C LEU A 424 20.84 26.07 -2.24
N GLY A 425 21.74 26.04 -3.22
CA GLY A 425 23.18 25.89 -2.98
C GLY A 425 23.56 24.53 -2.37
N VAL A 426 22.78 23.49 -2.65
CA VAL A 426 23.09 22.11 -2.22
C VAL A 426 24.11 21.51 -3.19
N SER A 427 25.25 21.05 -2.68
CA SER A 427 26.44 20.72 -3.49
C SER A 427 26.36 19.41 -4.31
N LYS A 428 25.26 18.66 -4.23
CA LYS A 428 25.11 17.35 -4.89
C LYS A 428 23.82 17.29 -5.70
N GLU A 429 23.94 17.30 -7.03
CA GLU A 429 22.82 17.10 -7.95
C GLU A 429 22.20 15.69 -7.82
N VAL A 430 20.91 15.57 -8.13
CA VAL A 430 20.25 14.28 -8.35
C VAL A 430 20.74 13.74 -9.69
N CYS A 431 21.57 12.69 -9.62
CA CYS A 431 21.98 11.89 -10.76
C CYS A 431 21.50 10.44 -10.56
N HIS A 432 20.97 9.84 -11.62
CA HIS A 432 20.64 8.41 -11.62
C HIS A 432 21.93 7.62 -11.37
N ARG A 433 22.00 6.82 -10.30
CA ARG A 433 23.20 6.04 -9.93
C ARG A 433 23.42 4.88 -10.91
N HIS A 434 23.95 5.18 -12.09
CA HIS A 434 24.82 4.27 -12.85
C HIS A 434 25.77 4.99 -13.82
N PHE A 435 26.03 6.29 -13.63
CA PHE A 435 26.81 7.06 -14.60
C PHE A 435 28.29 7.31 -14.25
N SER A 436 28.84 6.72 -13.18
CA SER A 436 30.25 6.95 -12.79
C SER A 436 31.16 5.73 -12.72
N GLU A 437 30.69 4.52 -13.06
CA GLU A 437 31.53 3.29 -12.94
C GLU A 437 31.84 2.58 -14.27
N LEU A 438 31.30 3.06 -15.40
CA LEU A 438 31.68 2.57 -16.73
C LEU A 438 32.58 3.53 -17.52
N SER A 439 33.03 4.63 -16.92
CA SER A 439 34.01 5.56 -17.49
C SER A 439 35.32 5.63 -16.69
N LYS A 440 35.65 4.62 -15.88
CA LYS A 440 37.02 4.43 -15.36
C LYS A 440 37.90 3.82 -16.45
N GLY A 441 38.12 4.61 -17.47
CA GLY A 441 38.97 4.32 -18.62
C GLY A 441 39.06 5.59 -19.43
N TYR A 442 40.01 6.45 -19.06
CA TYR A 442 40.38 7.76 -19.62
C TYR A 442 39.83 9.01 -18.93
N ALA A 443 40.77 9.93 -18.72
CA ALA A 443 40.69 11.33 -18.29
C ALA A 443 40.73 11.61 -16.76
N ASN A 444 41.96 11.81 -16.27
CA ASN A 444 42.25 12.69 -15.14
C ASN A 444 41.95 14.14 -15.53
N SER A 445 40.97 14.78 -14.90
CA SER A 445 40.99 16.21 -14.56
C SER A 445 39.80 16.54 -13.67
N LEU A 446 40.07 17.15 -12.52
CA LEU A 446 39.07 17.88 -11.75
C LEU A 446 38.49 18.98 -12.64
N ASP A 447 37.21 18.89 -12.97
CA ASP A 447 36.31 20.03 -12.98
C ASP A 447 34.87 19.56 -13.18
N SER A 448 33.96 20.29 -12.52
CA SER A 448 32.52 20.15 -12.58
C SER A 448 32.03 19.88 -14.01
N LYS A 449 31.38 18.73 -14.23
CA LYS A 449 30.53 18.49 -15.41
C LYS A 449 29.71 17.21 -15.22
N CYS A 450 28.44 17.39 -14.85
CA CYS A 450 27.37 16.61 -15.47
C CYS A 450 27.33 16.98 -16.97
N ASP A 451 28.40 16.70 -17.70
CA ASP A 451 28.42 16.84 -19.15
C ASP A 451 27.44 15.80 -19.67
N ASN A 452 26.36 16.28 -20.30
CA ASN A 452 25.65 15.83 -21.51
C ASN A 452 25.95 14.43 -22.13
N ILE A 453 26.35 13.42 -21.36
CA ILE A 453 26.46 12.03 -21.78
C ILE A 453 25.03 11.50 -21.79
N THR A 454 24.37 11.74 -22.92
CA THR A 454 23.27 10.95 -23.48
C THR A 454 22.38 10.22 -22.44
N LEU A 455 21.57 10.98 -21.70
CA LEU A 455 20.38 10.43 -20.99
C LEU A 455 19.41 9.68 -21.94
N SER A 456 19.63 9.74 -23.26
CA SER A 456 18.80 9.09 -24.28
C SER A 456 18.94 7.56 -24.33
N THR A 457 20.11 6.99 -24.01
CA THR A 457 20.35 5.54 -24.18
C THR A 457 20.03 4.72 -22.93
N SER A 458 20.16 5.28 -21.72
CA SER A 458 19.97 4.54 -20.46
C SER A 458 18.53 4.55 -19.95
N ILE A 459 17.74 5.61 -20.24
CA ILE A 459 16.31 5.65 -19.90
C ILE A 459 15.49 4.80 -20.92
N GLN A 460 16.12 4.31 -21.98
CA GLN A 460 15.39 3.75 -23.12
C GLN A 460 14.76 2.38 -22.91
N LYS A 461 15.08 1.61 -21.86
CA LYS A 461 14.36 0.35 -21.57
C LYS A 461 14.35 0.04 -20.08
N ILE A 462 13.23 0.27 -19.39
CA ILE A 462 12.91 -0.52 -18.20
C ILE A 462 12.90 -1.97 -18.68
N ASN A 463 13.97 -2.70 -18.38
CA ASN A 463 14.19 -4.05 -18.91
C ASN A 463 13.70 -5.11 -17.93
N TYR A 464 12.62 -4.76 -17.23
CA TYR A 464 12.01 -5.52 -16.17
C TYR A 464 10.92 -6.39 -16.78
N ILE A 465 11.10 -7.70 -16.68
CA ILE A 465 10.11 -8.68 -17.12
C ILE A 465 9.57 -9.32 -15.85
N PRO A 466 8.42 -8.87 -15.32
CA PRO A 466 7.90 -9.43 -14.09
C PRO A 466 7.44 -10.88 -14.30
N ASN A 467 7.64 -11.71 -13.30
CA ASN A 467 6.75 -12.85 -13.06
C ASN A 467 5.60 -12.47 -12.13
N ILE A 468 4.75 -13.45 -11.80
CA ILE A 468 3.56 -13.23 -10.98
C ILE A 468 3.88 -12.85 -9.52
N GLU A 469 5.08 -13.16 -9.02
CA GLU A 469 5.58 -12.71 -7.71
C GLU A 469 6.24 -11.33 -7.76
N GLY A 470 6.27 -10.68 -8.93
CA GLY A 470 6.91 -9.38 -9.08
C GLY A 470 8.43 -9.44 -8.87
N GLU A 471 9.07 -10.55 -9.28
CA GLU A 471 10.52 -10.66 -9.42
C GLU A 471 10.90 -10.57 -10.91
N ASN A 472 12.14 -10.16 -11.21
CA ASN A 472 12.60 -10.02 -12.59
C ASN A 472 12.92 -11.40 -13.19
N ALA A 473 12.17 -11.83 -14.21
CA ALA A 473 12.31 -13.14 -14.84
C ALA A 473 13.72 -13.40 -15.43
N LYS A 474 14.54 -12.36 -15.60
CA LYS A 474 15.94 -12.47 -16.06
C LYS A 474 16.90 -13.02 -15.02
N GLU A 475 16.53 -13.01 -13.73
CA GLU A 475 17.42 -13.42 -12.64
C GLU A 475 17.51 -14.95 -12.44
N GLN A 476 16.96 -15.77 -13.37
CA GLN A 476 17.17 -17.22 -13.54
C GLN A 476 17.08 -18.14 -12.31
N THR A 477 16.65 -17.66 -11.14
CA THR A 477 16.27 -18.55 -10.05
C THR A 477 14.89 -19.10 -10.34
N LYS A 478 14.76 -20.42 -10.34
CA LYS A 478 13.47 -21.09 -10.45
C LYS A 478 12.68 -20.70 -9.21
N ILE A 479 11.73 -19.79 -9.36
CA ILE A 479 10.87 -19.38 -8.25
C ILE A 479 9.92 -20.53 -8.01
N GLU A 480 10.18 -21.27 -6.94
CA GLU A 480 9.27 -22.29 -6.45
C GLU A 480 8.12 -21.57 -5.75
N ILE A 481 7.01 -21.43 -6.46
CA ILE A 481 5.73 -20.99 -5.92
C ILE A 481 5.02 -22.26 -5.42
N PRO A 482 4.59 -22.32 -4.15
CA PRO A 482 3.82 -23.45 -3.65
C PRO A 482 2.60 -23.73 -4.54
N ASN A 483 2.33 -25.00 -4.83
CA ASN A 483 1.23 -25.39 -5.72
C ASN A 483 -0.12 -24.83 -5.26
N THR A 484 -0.34 -24.78 -3.94
CA THR A 484 -1.54 -24.20 -3.32
C THR A 484 -1.68 -22.72 -3.65
N LEU A 485 -0.58 -21.96 -3.62
CA LEU A 485 -0.56 -20.53 -3.95
C LEU A 485 -0.75 -20.29 -5.45
N GLN A 486 -0.14 -21.12 -6.30
CA GLN A 486 -0.37 -21.06 -7.75
C GLN A 486 -1.84 -21.31 -8.12
N ASN A 487 -2.50 -22.26 -7.46
CA ASN A 487 -3.92 -22.51 -7.63
C ASN A 487 -4.76 -21.30 -7.21
N PHE A 488 -4.42 -20.65 -6.10
CA PHE A 488 -5.05 -19.41 -5.66
C PHE A 488 -4.91 -18.31 -6.73
N TYR A 489 -3.72 -18.10 -7.30
CA TYR A 489 -3.51 -17.10 -8.36
C TYR A 489 -4.35 -17.35 -9.61
N ASN A 490 -4.46 -18.61 -10.02
CA ASN A 490 -5.30 -18.98 -11.16
C ASN A 490 -6.78 -18.66 -10.88
N ILE A 491 -7.29 -19.04 -9.70
CA ILE A 491 -8.67 -18.78 -9.29
C ILE A 491 -8.95 -17.28 -9.16
N PHE A 492 -8.04 -16.54 -8.52
CA PHE A 492 -8.12 -15.09 -8.37
C PHE A 492 -8.22 -14.41 -9.73
N THR A 493 -7.29 -14.72 -10.63
CA THR A 493 -7.24 -14.12 -11.98
C THR A 493 -8.49 -14.47 -12.77
N GLN A 494 -8.90 -15.74 -12.81
CA GLN A 494 -10.12 -16.15 -13.51
C GLN A 494 -11.38 -15.46 -12.98
N THR A 495 -11.51 -15.35 -11.65
CA THR A 495 -12.65 -14.69 -11.01
C THR A 495 -12.66 -13.20 -11.36
N LEU A 496 -11.51 -12.54 -11.23
CA LEU A 496 -11.36 -11.12 -11.53
C LEU A 496 -11.58 -10.81 -13.02
N THR A 497 -11.03 -11.60 -13.94
CA THR A 497 -11.23 -11.41 -15.38
C THR A 497 -12.70 -11.63 -15.78
N LYS A 498 -13.38 -12.62 -15.17
CA LYS A 498 -14.77 -12.94 -15.51
C LYS A 498 -15.77 -11.97 -14.90
N LEU A 499 -15.59 -11.61 -13.64
CA LEU A 499 -16.59 -10.87 -12.86
C LEU A 499 -16.19 -9.42 -12.59
N LYS A 500 -14.94 -9.02 -12.87
CA LYS A 500 -14.33 -7.74 -12.46
C LYS A 500 -14.36 -7.47 -10.95
N ARG A 501 -14.77 -8.45 -10.17
CA ARG A 501 -14.92 -8.42 -8.72
C ARG A 501 -14.27 -9.67 -8.15
N VAL A 502 -13.58 -9.51 -7.03
CA VAL A 502 -13.12 -10.64 -6.23
C VAL A 502 -13.11 -10.23 -4.76
N CYS A 503 -13.60 -11.09 -3.89
CA CYS A 503 -13.49 -10.92 -2.45
C CYS A 503 -12.58 -12.02 -1.92
N VAL A 504 -11.41 -11.66 -1.39
CA VAL A 504 -10.46 -12.62 -0.84
C VAL A 504 -10.65 -12.72 0.67
N ARG A 505 -10.98 -13.93 1.12
CA ARG A 505 -11.01 -14.26 2.54
C ARG A 505 -9.62 -14.66 3.02
N TYR A 506 -9.19 -14.09 4.14
CA TYR A 506 -7.80 -14.22 4.60
C TYR A 506 -7.69 -14.58 6.09
N GLU A 507 -6.57 -15.21 6.43
CA GLU A 507 -6.13 -15.48 7.80
C GLU A 507 -5.17 -14.38 8.30
N ASP A 508 -4.08 -14.15 7.55
CA ASP A 508 -3.13 -13.04 7.75
C ASP A 508 -3.31 -11.97 6.67
N LYS A 509 -3.78 -10.79 7.08
CA LYS A 509 -3.98 -9.65 6.19
C LYS A 509 -2.67 -9.23 5.51
N ALA A 510 -1.57 -9.17 6.25
CA ALA A 510 -0.33 -8.62 5.74
C ALA A 510 0.28 -9.54 4.66
N TYR A 511 0.35 -10.84 4.94
CA TYR A 511 0.81 -11.83 3.95
C TYR A 511 -0.11 -11.90 2.73
N THR A 512 -1.43 -11.94 2.94
CA THR A 512 -2.40 -11.98 1.83
C THR A 512 -2.30 -10.74 0.94
N MET A 513 -2.25 -9.55 1.54
CA MET A 513 -2.14 -8.29 0.78
C MET A 513 -0.79 -8.15 0.08
N LEU A 514 0.29 -8.73 0.62
CA LEU A 514 1.59 -8.79 -0.07
C LEU A 514 1.48 -9.60 -1.37
N LYS A 515 0.82 -10.77 -1.33
CA LYS A 515 0.62 -11.60 -2.53
C LYS A 515 -0.37 -10.97 -3.52
N ILE A 516 -1.44 -10.34 -3.03
CA ILE A 516 -2.41 -9.63 -3.88
C ILE A 516 -1.77 -8.40 -4.55
N GLU A 517 -0.91 -7.66 -3.87
CA GLU A 517 -0.20 -6.50 -4.45
C GLU A 517 0.61 -6.90 -5.69
N ASN A 518 1.34 -8.01 -5.62
CA ASN A 518 2.03 -8.56 -6.77
C ASN A 518 1.06 -8.89 -7.92
N LEU A 519 -0.05 -9.58 -7.65
CA LEU A 519 -1.05 -9.87 -8.68
C LEU A 519 -1.56 -8.60 -9.37
N ILE A 520 -1.98 -7.61 -8.59
CA ILE A 520 -2.54 -6.35 -9.10
C ILE A 520 -1.54 -5.61 -10.01
N ASN A 521 -0.26 -5.66 -9.67
CA ASN A 521 0.76 -4.93 -10.40
C ASN A 521 1.26 -5.67 -11.66
N PHE A 522 1.05 -6.99 -11.79
CA PHE A 522 1.68 -7.80 -12.84
C PHE A 522 0.74 -8.63 -13.72
N ILE A 523 -0.54 -8.78 -13.38
CA ILE A 523 -1.51 -9.40 -14.30
C ILE A 523 -1.97 -8.41 -15.36
N LYS A 524 -2.27 -8.91 -16.56
CA LYS A 524 -2.61 -8.09 -17.73
C LYS A 524 -3.81 -7.17 -17.48
N GLU A 525 -4.78 -7.65 -16.73
CA GLU A 525 -6.05 -7.02 -16.44
C GLU A 525 -5.90 -5.74 -15.59
N THR A 526 -4.97 -5.74 -14.63
CA THR A 526 -4.85 -4.69 -13.61
C THR A 526 -3.47 -4.04 -13.53
N GLN A 527 -2.48 -4.48 -14.33
CA GLN A 527 -1.16 -3.87 -14.34
C GLN A 527 -1.18 -2.38 -14.77
N LYS A 528 -2.20 -1.94 -15.52
CA LYS A 528 -2.37 -0.56 -16.00
C LYS A 528 -3.58 0.12 -15.39
N GLY A 529 -3.58 1.45 -15.39
CA GLY A 529 -4.70 2.27 -14.89
C GLY A 529 -4.47 2.80 -13.48
N VAL A 530 -5.33 3.71 -13.06
CA VAL A 530 -5.29 4.38 -11.76
C VAL A 530 -5.67 3.39 -10.67
N PHE A 531 -4.77 3.20 -9.71
CA PHE A 531 -4.92 2.24 -8.62
C PHE A 531 -5.06 2.96 -7.28
N GLY A 532 -6.01 2.51 -6.45
CA GLY A 532 -6.20 3.01 -5.09
C GLY A 532 -6.59 1.92 -4.09
N VAL A 533 -6.11 2.04 -2.86
CA VAL A 533 -6.39 1.10 -1.75
C VAL A 533 -7.02 1.86 -0.58
N ILE A 534 -8.26 1.51 -0.25
CA ILE A 534 -9.03 2.11 0.85
C ILE A 534 -9.21 1.06 1.95
N ASP A 535 -8.81 1.42 3.18
CA ASP A 535 -9.02 0.58 4.36
C ASP A 535 -10.32 0.99 5.07
N LEU A 536 -11.34 0.12 5.06
CA LEU A 536 -12.64 0.43 5.65
C LEU A 536 -12.63 0.38 7.19
N ASN A 537 -11.53 -0.01 7.82
CA ASN A 537 -11.31 0.24 9.25
C ASN A 537 -10.77 1.65 9.53
N THR A 538 -10.29 2.37 8.51
CA THR A 538 -9.81 3.75 8.63
C THR A 538 -10.78 4.76 8.04
N PHE A 539 -11.41 4.41 6.93
CA PHE A 539 -12.28 5.29 6.18
C PHE A 539 -13.71 4.77 6.16
N GLU A 540 -14.66 5.68 6.07
CA GLU A 540 -16.00 5.33 5.65
C GLU A 540 -15.98 4.84 4.20
N ILE A 541 -16.99 4.07 3.80
CA ILE A 541 -17.11 3.67 2.40
C ILE A 541 -17.38 4.93 1.55
N PRO A 542 -16.59 5.22 0.51
CA PRO A 542 -16.77 6.40 -0.33
C PRO A 542 -18.05 6.30 -1.17
N SER A 543 -18.46 7.42 -1.76
CA SER A 543 -19.44 7.40 -2.86
C SER A 543 -18.80 6.91 -4.16
N TYR A 544 -19.61 6.55 -5.16
CA TYR A 544 -19.11 6.21 -6.49
C TYR A 544 -18.42 7.42 -7.15
N GLU A 545 -18.97 8.62 -6.98
CA GLU A 545 -18.47 9.86 -7.54
C GLU A 545 -17.04 10.15 -7.06
N ASP A 546 -16.76 9.87 -5.78
CA ASP A 546 -15.45 10.05 -5.17
C ASP A 546 -14.39 9.12 -5.79
N ILE A 547 -14.74 7.87 -6.07
CA ILE A 547 -13.82 6.85 -6.62
C ILE A 547 -13.82 6.77 -8.15
N SER A 548 -14.65 7.56 -8.84
CA SER A 548 -14.81 7.51 -10.31
C SER A 548 -13.51 7.72 -11.11
N PHE A 549 -12.48 8.28 -10.48
CA PHE A 549 -11.14 8.46 -11.04
C PHE A 549 -10.32 7.15 -11.11
N LEU A 550 -10.65 6.15 -10.29
CA LEU A 550 -9.91 4.90 -10.18
C LEU A 550 -10.33 3.91 -11.28
N ASP A 551 -9.36 3.19 -11.85
CA ASP A 551 -9.61 2.04 -12.72
C ASP A 551 -9.58 0.72 -11.91
N ILE A 552 -8.86 0.71 -10.79
CA ILE A 552 -8.67 -0.44 -9.90
C ILE A 552 -8.82 0.03 -8.46
N LEU A 553 -9.75 -0.59 -7.73
CA LEU A 553 -10.05 -0.28 -6.35
C LEU A 553 -9.83 -1.52 -5.47
N VAL A 554 -9.07 -1.35 -4.39
CA VAL A 554 -9.03 -2.32 -3.29
C VAL A 554 -9.79 -1.76 -2.09
N LEU A 555 -10.78 -2.51 -1.59
CA LEU A 555 -11.48 -2.23 -0.34
C LEU A 555 -11.07 -3.26 0.71
N LYS A 556 -10.27 -2.84 1.70
CA LYS A 556 -9.81 -3.72 2.76
C LYS A 556 -10.84 -3.83 3.88
N ASP A 557 -10.97 -5.02 4.45
CA ASP A 557 -11.71 -5.31 5.67
C ASP A 557 -13.22 -5.00 5.60
N ILE A 558 -13.89 -5.50 4.55
CA ILE A 558 -15.32 -5.25 4.31
C ILE A 558 -16.26 -5.85 5.37
N GLY A 559 -15.76 -6.70 6.27
CA GLY A 559 -16.57 -7.42 7.25
C GLY A 559 -17.32 -6.54 8.26
N ASN A 560 -16.83 -5.31 8.49
CA ASN A 560 -17.42 -4.34 9.43
C ASN A 560 -18.03 -3.13 8.70
N ILE A 561 -18.47 -3.31 7.46
CA ILE A 561 -19.10 -2.23 6.72
C ILE A 561 -20.49 -1.92 7.29
N GLU A 562 -20.74 -0.62 7.54
CA GLU A 562 -22.00 -0.13 8.09
C GLU A 562 -23.02 0.12 6.96
N ASP A 563 -22.59 0.77 5.88
CA ASP A 563 -23.45 1.11 4.74
C ASP A 563 -23.27 0.13 3.57
N ILE A 564 -24.02 -0.96 3.64
CA ILE A 564 -24.08 -1.99 2.59
C ILE A 564 -24.70 -1.44 1.29
N GLY A 565 -25.60 -0.46 1.40
CA GLY A 565 -26.26 0.18 0.27
C GLY A 565 -25.25 0.89 -0.63
N LYS A 566 -24.35 1.68 -0.05
CA LYS A 566 -23.23 2.31 -0.78
C LYS A 566 -22.30 1.29 -1.42
N LEU A 567 -21.98 0.19 -0.73
CA LEU A 567 -21.15 -0.87 -1.33
C LEU A 567 -21.82 -1.46 -2.55
N LYS A 568 -23.11 -1.79 -2.46
CA LYS A 568 -23.87 -2.30 -3.58
C LYS A 568 -23.87 -1.31 -4.75
N ALA A 569 -24.11 -0.03 -4.50
CA ALA A 569 -24.07 1.01 -5.52
C ALA A 569 -22.71 1.10 -6.23
N ILE A 570 -21.61 1.01 -5.47
CA ILE A 570 -20.25 0.96 -6.02
C ILE A 570 -20.05 -0.30 -6.87
N LEU A 571 -20.45 -1.47 -6.36
CA LEU A 571 -20.28 -2.73 -7.09
C LEU A 571 -21.04 -2.76 -8.40
N ASP A 572 -22.23 -2.16 -8.44
CA ASP A 572 -23.10 -2.08 -9.62
C ASP A 572 -22.59 -1.02 -10.64
N SER A 573 -22.01 0.09 -10.17
CA SER A 573 -21.67 1.25 -11.02
C SER A 573 -20.20 1.34 -11.45
N PHE A 574 -19.27 0.74 -10.72
CA PHE A 574 -17.83 0.88 -10.97
C PHE A 574 -17.37 0.03 -12.17
N GLU A 575 -17.01 0.65 -13.29
CA GLU A 575 -16.67 -0.11 -14.51
C GLU A 575 -15.35 -0.91 -14.43
N GLY A 576 -14.44 -0.44 -13.58
CA GLY A 576 -13.11 -1.00 -13.36
C GLY A 576 -13.12 -2.30 -12.53
N TYR A 577 -11.97 -2.62 -11.92
CA TYR A 577 -11.81 -3.81 -11.10
C TYR A 577 -11.94 -3.49 -9.60
N ILE A 578 -12.70 -4.30 -8.87
CA ILE A 578 -12.80 -4.19 -7.41
C ILE A 578 -12.28 -5.46 -6.75
N ILE A 579 -11.34 -5.28 -5.84
CA ILE A 579 -10.77 -6.35 -5.02
C ILE A 579 -11.11 -6.03 -3.57
N MET A 580 -11.83 -6.93 -2.91
CA MET A 580 -12.22 -6.81 -1.52
C MET A 580 -11.46 -7.79 -0.67
N THR A 581 -11.25 -7.46 0.60
CA THR A 581 -10.72 -8.42 1.57
C THR A 581 -11.60 -8.56 2.80
N LEU A 582 -11.70 -9.79 3.29
CA LEU A 582 -12.54 -10.18 4.40
C LEU A 582 -11.78 -11.18 5.28
N ARG A 583 -11.94 -11.14 6.60
CA ARG A 583 -11.36 -12.18 7.45
C ARG A 583 -12.08 -13.51 7.28
N ASN A 584 -11.32 -14.61 7.24
CA ASN A 584 -11.86 -15.95 7.07
C ASN A 584 -12.56 -16.52 8.33
N ASP A 585 -12.47 -15.85 9.48
CA ASP A 585 -13.15 -16.22 10.72
C ASP A 585 -14.45 -15.43 10.97
N ILE A 586 -14.86 -14.57 10.04
CA ILE A 586 -16.14 -13.84 10.11
C ILE A 586 -17.24 -14.65 9.42
N ASP A 587 -18.26 -15.01 10.18
CA ASP A 587 -19.49 -15.62 9.69
C ASP A 587 -20.50 -14.55 9.23
N LEU A 588 -20.38 -14.14 7.96
CA LEU A 588 -21.28 -13.15 7.36
C LEU A 588 -22.69 -13.68 7.13
N GLU A 589 -22.87 -14.95 6.78
CA GLU A 589 -24.21 -15.56 6.62
C GLU A 589 -25.03 -15.37 7.90
N THR A 590 -24.33 -15.57 9.01
CA THR A 590 -24.66 -15.26 10.40
C THR A 590 -25.09 -13.85 10.77
N THR A 591 -24.15 -12.97 10.51
CA THR A 591 -24.03 -11.70 11.20
C THR A 591 -24.40 -10.55 10.29
N ASN A 592 -24.31 -10.75 8.98
CA ASN A 592 -24.59 -9.77 7.96
C ASN A 592 -24.97 -10.45 6.63
N ASN A 593 -26.14 -11.09 6.61
CA ASN A 593 -26.63 -11.81 5.43
C ASN A 593 -26.77 -10.91 4.19
N GLY A 594 -27.05 -9.61 4.39
CA GLY A 594 -27.08 -8.63 3.31
C GLY A 594 -25.75 -8.53 2.57
N LEU A 595 -24.64 -8.36 3.31
CA LEU A 595 -23.30 -8.35 2.73
C LEU A 595 -22.95 -9.71 2.11
N PHE A 596 -23.26 -10.80 2.79
CA PHE A 596 -22.99 -12.15 2.29
C PHE A 596 -23.59 -12.38 0.88
N ASN A 597 -24.88 -12.07 0.71
CA ASN A 597 -25.59 -12.28 -0.56
C ASN A 597 -25.01 -11.44 -1.70
N ILE A 598 -24.39 -10.30 -1.39
CA ILE A 598 -23.75 -9.43 -2.39
C ILE A 598 -22.43 -10.02 -2.86
N ILE A 599 -21.64 -10.64 -1.97
CA ILE A 599 -20.25 -10.98 -2.26
C ILE A 599 -19.99 -12.47 -2.54
N VAL A 600 -20.90 -13.36 -2.17
CA VAL A 600 -20.67 -14.81 -2.18
C VAL A 600 -20.24 -15.34 -3.55
N GLU A 601 -20.78 -14.79 -4.64
CA GLU A 601 -20.52 -15.28 -6.00
C GLU A 601 -19.07 -15.09 -6.47
N PHE A 602 -18.38 -14.08 -5.94
CA PHE A 602 -17.00 -13.75 -6.27
C PHE A 602 -16.06 -13.88 -5.06
N THR A 603 -16.51 -14.56 -4.00
CA THR A 603 -15.68 -14.81 -2.81
C THR A 603 -14.79 -16.03 -3.02
N ILE A 604 -13.50 -15.86 -2.73
CA ILE A 604 -12.48 -16.92 -2.78
C ILE A 604 -11.70 -16.96 -1.47
N GLU A 605 -11.11 -18.11 -1.16
CA GLU A 605 -10.30 -18.30 0.04
C GLU A 605 -8.82 -18.16 -0.32
N PHE A 606 -8.10 -17.32 0.42
CA PHE A 606 -6.65 -17.39 0.45
C PHE A 606 -6.25 -18.65 1.24
N PRO A 607 -5.27 -19.44 0.75
CA PRO A 607 -4.90 -20.68 1.41
C PRO A 607 -4.30 -20.44 2.79
N SER A 608 -4.70 -21.26 3.77
CA SER A 608 -4.15 -21.18 5.13
C SER A 608 -2.76 -21.80 5.19
N TYR A 609 -1.78 -20.98 5.59
CA TYR A 609 -0.44 -21.45 5.90
C TYR A 609 -0.39 -22.15 7.26
N MET A 610 -1.50 -22.28 8.00
CA MET A 610 -1.54 -23.12 9.21
C MET A 610 -1.63 -24.61 8.85
N GLU A 611 -2.15 -24.93 7.67
CA GLU A 611 -2.36 -26.32 7.21
C GLU A 611 -1.31 -26.77 6.15
N ASP A 612 -0.51 -25.85 5.61
CA ASP A 612 0.43 -26.08 4.51
C ASP A 612 1.85 -25.63 4.87
N ASP A 613 2.80 -26.57 4.96
CA ASP A 613 4.21 -26.31 5.31
C ASP A 613 4.95 -25.53 4.23
N GLU A 614 4.68 -25.82 2.95
CA GLU A 614 5.32 -25.12 1.83
C GLU A 614 4.88 -23.66 1.81
N LEU A 615 3.60 -23.41 2.10
CA LEU A 615 3.08 -22.05 2.19
C LEU A 615 3.63 -21.29 3.41
N TYR A 616 3.83 -21.95 4.55
CA TYR A 616 4.48 -21.32 5.70
C TYR A 616 5.96 -21.00 5.42
N ALA A 617 6.67 -21.87 4.71
CA ALA A 617 8.02 -21.59 4.24
C ALA A 617 8.07 -20.39 3.28
N ASP A 618 7.08 -20.24 2.39
CA ASP A 618 6.95 -19.05 1.53
C ASP A 618 6.64 -17.78 2.33
N LEU A 619 5.84 -17.86 3.39
CA LEU A 619 5.61 -16.73 4.31
C LEU A 619 6.93 -16.29 4.97
N ILE A 620 7.73 -17.24 5.49
CA ILE A 620 9.05 -16.96 6.05
C ILE A 620 9.97 -16.33 4.99
N LYS A 621 9.99 -16.87 3.77
CA LYS A 621 10.77 -16.33 2.64
C LYS A 621 10.34 -14.89 2.33
N SER A 622 9.04 -14.61 2.31
CA SER A 622 8.48 -13.28 2.08
C SER A 622 8.92 -12.29 3.17
N ALA A 623 8.91 -12.71 4.44
CA ALA A 623 9.42 -11.92 5.56
C ALA A 623 10.91 -11.60 5.40
N LYS A 624 11.74 -12.61 5.08
CA LYS A 624 13.17 -12.45 4.80
C LYS A 624 13.42 -11.47 3.66
N ASN A 625 12.67 -11.60 2.57
CA ASN A 625 12.80 -10.72 1.41
C ASN A 625 12.48 -9.26 1.76
N LEU A 626 11.43 -8.99 2.56
CA LEU A 626 11.12 -7.65 3.04
C LEU A 626 12.24 -7.09 3.94
N LEU A 627 12.72 -7.89 4.90
CA LEU A 627 13.82 -7.49 5.81
C LEU A 627 15.13 -7.23 5.06
N LYS A 628 15.46 -8.06 4.07
CA LYS A 628 16.64 -7.88 3.22
C LYS A 628 16.49 -6.64 2.35
N LYS A 629 15.38 -6.51 1.62
CA LYS A 629 15.14 -5.41 0.68
C LYS A 629 15.11 -4.07 1.39
N ASP A 630 14.39 -4.01 2.50
CA ASP A 630 14.16 -2.76 3.19
C ASP A 630 15.29 -2.46 4.17
N PHE A 631 15.78 -3.44 4.94
CA PHE A 631 16.73 -3.20 6.04
C PHE A 631 18.14 -3.74 5.78
N GLY A 632 18.37 -4.53 4.73
CA GLY A 632 19.64 -5.20 4.49
C GLY A 632 19.91 -6.37 5.45
N ILE A 633 18.89 -6.82 6.19
CA ILE A 633 19.03 -7.88 7.18
C ILE A 633 18.91 -9.23 6.46
N ASN A 634 20.02 -9.97 6.41
CA ASN A 634 20.08 -11.36 5.93
C ASN A 634 20.23 -12.31 7.12
N GLN A 635 19.19 -12.43 7.93
CA GLN A 635 19.18 -13.39 9.03
C GLN A 635 18.39 -14.64 8.65
N GLU A 636 18.91 -15.81 9.02
CA GLU A 636 18.11 -17.03 8.95
C GLU A 636 16.99 -16.99 9.99
N ILE A 637 15.78 -17.27 9.52
CA ILE A 637 14.60 -17.44 10.35
C ILE A 637 14.32 -18.95 10.28
N ALA A 638 14.49 -19.61 11.42
CA ALA A 638 14.21 -21.03 11.56
C ALA A 638 12.69 -21.28 11.50
N SER A 639 12.30 -22.47 11.04
CA SER A 639 10.92 -22.92 11.24
C SER A 639 10.75 -23.26 12.72
N GLU A 640 9.85 -22.57 13.39
CA GLU A 640 9.50 -22.84 14.79
C GLU A 640 8.34 -23.84 14.88
N ASP A 641 8.21 -24.51 16.02
CA ASP A 641 7.06 -25.40 16.30
C ASP A 641 5.73 -24.63 16.28
N LEU A 642 5.78 -23.32 16.55
CA LEU A 642 4.67 -22.39 16.45
C LEU A 642 4.71 -21.63 15.12
N ARG A 643 3.55 -21.51 14.47
CA ARG A 643 3.40 -20.73 13.24
C ARG A 643 2.97 -19.30 13.55
N TYR A 644 3.72 -18.33 13.07
CA TYR A 644 3.47 -16.90 13.31
C TYR A 644 2.89 -16.20 12.09
N ASP A 645 2.22 -15.08 12.30
CA ASP A 645 1.86 -14.16 11.21
C ASP A 645 3.10 -13.40 10.68
N LEU A 646 3.00 -12.85 9.46
CA LEU A 646 4.10 -12.13 8.80
C LEU A 646 4.65 -10.99 9.66
N LYS A 647 3.75 -10.25 10.31
CA LYS A 647 4.13 -9.11 11.17
C LYS A 647 4.95 -9.57 12.38
N SER A 648 4.58 -10.68 12.99
CA SER A 648 5.23 -11.23 14.19
C SER A 648 6.60 -11.78 13.84
N ILE A 649 6.76 -12.46 12.69
CA ILE A 649 8.07 -12.89 12.21
C ILE A 649 9.01 -11.69 12.03
N VAL A 650 8.54 -10.63 11.37
CA VAL A 650 9.30 -9.39 11.21
C VAL A 650 9.69 -8.80 12.57
N ARG A 651 8.76 -8.74 13.53
CA ARG A 651 9.02 -8.22 14.89
C ARG A 651 10.12 -8.97 15.62
N LYS A 652 10.14 -10.32 15.53
CA LYS A 652 11.20 -11.12 16.16
C LYS A 652 12.58 -10.75 15.62
N VAL A 653 12.69 -10.64 14.29
CA VAL A 653 13.96 -10.33 13.65
C VAL A 653 14.44 -8.91 13.99
N ILE A 654 13.54 -7.93 13.92
CA ILE A 654 13.86 -6.54 14.30
C ILE A 654 14.38 -6.48 15.75
N ASN A 655 13.68 -7.13 16.69
CA ASN A 655 14.06 -7.09 18.11
C ASN A 655 15.47 -7.66 18.35
N ASN A 656 15.83 -8.75 17.67
CA ASN A 656 17.14 -9.37 17.80
C ASN A 656 18.27 -8.51 17.24
N ASN A 657 18.00 -7.65 16.26
CA ASN A 657 19.03 -6.85 15.58
C ASN A 657 19.19 -5.44 16.16
N PHE A 658 18.15 -4.86 16.75
CA PHE A 658 18.15 -3.46 17.18
C PHE A 658 18.15 -3.23 18.69
N ASN A 659 18.28 -4.30 19.50
CA ASN A 659 18.30 -4.24 20.98
C ASN A 659 17.21 -3.30 21.53
N ILE A 660 15.97 -3.49 21.09
CA ILE A 660 14.82 -2.69 21.54
C ILE A 660 14.33 -3.21 22.91
N TYR A 661 15.24 -3.31 23.88
CA TYR A 661 14.99 -3.62 25.29
C TYR A 661 15.13 -2.36 26.15
#